data_AF-A0A9W6PQG7-F1
#
_entry.id   AF-A0A9W6PQG7-F1
#
_cell.length_a   1.000
_cell.length_b   1.000
_cell.length_c   1.000
_cell.angle_alpha   90.00
_cell.angle_beta   90.00
_cell.angle_gamma   90.00
#
_symmetry.space_group_name_H-M   'P 1'
#
loop_
_entity.id
_entity.type
_entity.pdbx_description
1 polymer ?
#
loop_
_entity_poly.entity_id
_entity_poly.type
_entity_poly.pdbx_seq_one_letter_code
_entity_poly.pdbx_strand_id
1 'polypeptide(L)'
;MTGTPDAIGALLGSGPRRPVPLPEPAERERLRVQYGLGKTETAQALGISTSTLTAWEQGRRDPQGEGRAAYARLLEGIAAQLGEEGVPPAPEPESEPEPEVAAEPEPEAELEVVAEPEPESASEPGLLSGVMLDQHPDGSLVMAVAAPCVQCGQPSVYRAQGRPMHLGGFCRPAVPVAGPGPVAGSGPAPASVAAPVAKARGGKVRRAAVAEEDWEQAAAARFPGGPLAVVDVAADGRGLVAYGADGAESAGEAPSGPGVAGLLEWALRARLGSARLHRYGKDGDPLVVLTGAAATELGLPPAGRDEKTQYVARLGRLADTHRQVKSLAKDGWQLTRRGFGPWARIYREPEAGRRQCVQLCVLPWGALDGGGWKVPEGLAAPELARLLGTYATRVHTPRGSTAVSGLELVTALRPPTRPVRTGSGWTSGPVEGSRARAFDAAPPEVPDEHPLAAEREDDAVLVTEAWDWHRPLTDRERAAPFAVGLDVNMAFLAAAGRLNLPLSGPVHELEPVFDKKVPGSWRADLSGLALDPLLPNPFTPDGSAPTGPAWYSTAKLAYAVELGADVRPSEGWLRHESGPYLDPWHKRLRQAYVDTMAALGVPLDLADHDPEAFLAAMAALGEGDPAELAVLGAIKQTAKGTIGKFRERPRGFGYRPGQRWAALDRPTWDPLVRALVVDTATVNLHRKLTRLHAELGTPPLAVLSDCAVFAAPGPSAPDVLRRPDGSLSTALRLGVSPGHVKFEGSRPLAEIRELLADGANPARHIKTGGLVSADE
;
A
#
# COMPACT_ATOMS: atom_id res chain seq x y z
N MET A 1 -36.96 18.30 16.59
CA MET A 1 -37.12 18.77 15.20
C MET A 1 -35.92 18.27 14.42
N THR A 2 -36.13 17.52 13.36
CA THR A 2 -35.08 16.89 12.56
C THR A 2 -34.57 17.86 11.49
N GLY A 3 -33.30 18.26 11.60
CA GLY A 3 -32.63 19.05 10.56
C GLY A 3 -32.21 18.14 9.42
N THR A 4 -33.11 17.89 8.47
CA THR A 4 -32.72 17.36 7.15
C THR A 4 -31.70 18.33 6.55
N PRO A 5 -30.53 17.87 6.06
CA PRO A 5 -29.60 18.76 5.39
C PRO A 5 -30.28 19.37 4.16
N ASP A 6 -30.23 20.69 4.04
CA ASP A 6 -30.85 21.38 2.91
C ASP A 6 -30.21 20.91 1.59
N ALA A 7 -31.02 20.27 0.74
CA ALA A 7 -30.59 19.82 -0.57
C ALA A 7 -30.12 20.98 -1.45
N ILE A 8 -30.68 22.18 -1.30
CA ILE A 8 -30.23 23.38 -2.01
C ILE A 8 -28.84 23.80 -1.50
N GLY A 9 -28.64 23.83 -0.18
CA GLY A 9 -27.33 23.98 0.46
C GLY A 9 -26.28 22.97 -0.01
N ALA A 10 -26.65 21.70 -0.22
CA ALA A 10 -25.74 20.69 -0.79
C ALA A 10 -25.41 20.94 -2.28
N LEU A 11 -26.43 21.32 -3.07
CA LEU A 11 -26.27 21.68 -4.49
C LEU A 11 -25.40 22.93 -4.68
N LEU A 12 -25.46 23.90 -3.76
CA LEU A 12 -24.69 25.14 -3.77
C LEU A 12 -23.30 25.01 -3.11
N GLY A 13 -23.16 24.15 -2.08
CA GLY A 13 -21.91 23.94 -1.36
C GLY A 13 -20.79 23.32 -2.20
N SER A 14 -21.15 22.60 -3.27
CA SER A 14 -20.22 21.94 -4.21
C SER A 14 -19.40 22.90 -5.09
N GLY A 15 -19.57 24.22 -4.94
CA GLY A 15 -18.95 25.24 -5.78
C GLY A 15 -19.62 25.41 -7.16
N PRO A 16 -19.14 26.38 -7.96
CA PRO A 16 -19.71 26.68 -9.27
C PRO A 16 -19.49 25.53 -10.28
N ARG A 17 -20.60 25.02 -10.84
CA ARG A 17 -20.59 23.90 -11.81
C ARG A 17 -20.12 24.25 -13.21
N ARG A 18 -20.07 25.55 -13.56
CA ARG A 18 -19.32 26.01 -14.74
C ARG A 18 -17.88 26.26 -14.32
N PRO A 19 -16.87 25.86 -15.13
CA PRO A 19 -15.48 26.17 -14.83
C PRO A 19 -15.31 27.68 -14.78
N VAL A 20 -14.93 28.20 -13.61
CA VAL A 20 -14.60 29.62 -13.45
C VAL A 20 -13.43 29.93 -14.40
N PRO A 21 -13.49 30.99 -15.22
CA PRO A 21 -12.35 31.38 -16.04
C PRO A 21 -11.16 31.66 -15.14
N LEU A 22 -9.98 31.23 -15.58
CA LEU A 22 -8.71 31.56 -14.95
C LEU A 22 -7.85 32.30 -15.97
N PRO A 23 -6.96 33.19 -15.51
CA PRO A 23 -5.90 33.71 -16.36
C PRO A 23 -5.03 32.59 -16.96
N GLU A 24 -4.27 32.89 -18.01
CA GLU A 24 -3.26 31.98 -18.55
C GLU A 24 -2.21 31.63 -17.48
N PRO A 25 -1.61 30.43 -17.49
CA PRO A 25 -0.79 29.94 -16.38
C PRO A 25 0.33 30.90 -15.91
N ALA A 26 1.04 31.52 -16.86
CA ALA A 26 2.08 32.51 -16.57
C ALA A 26 1.53 33.80 -15.90
N GLU A 27 0.28 34.18 -16.20
CA GLU A 27 -0.40 35.32 -15.57
C GLU A 27 -0.74 35.00 -14.10
N ARG A 28 -1.04 33.72 -13.79
CA ARG A 28 -1.29 33.25 -12.41
C ARG A 28 -0.02 33.40 -11.55
N GLU A 29 1.13 33.01 -12.10
CA GLU A 29 2.45 33.22 -11.49
C GLU A 29 2.75 34.73 -11.35
N ARG A 30 2.56 35.53 -12.42
CA ARG A 30 2.84 36.99 -12.37
C ARG A 30 2.03 37.68 -11.29
N LEU A 31 0.71 37.49 -11.26
CA LEU A 31 -0.18 38.09 -10.25
C LEU A 31 0.25 37.73 -8.83
N ARG A 32 0.50 36.44 -8.54
CA ARG A 32 0.94 35.99 -7.21
C ARG A 32 2.29 36.60 -6.82
N VAL A 33 3.27 36.63 -7.72
CA VAL A 33 4.61 37.19 -7.45
C VAL A 33 4.56 38.71 -7.28
N GLN A 34 3.80 39.41 -8.13
CA GLN A 34 3.65 40.87 -8.09
C GLN A 34 2.96 41.36 -6.80
N TYR A 35 2.07 40.55 -6.24
CA TYR A 35 1.45 40.76 -4.92
C TYR A 35 2.30 40.24 -3.74
N GLY A 36 3.51 39.74 -3.98
CA GLY A 36 4.46 39.31 -2.95
C GLY A 36 4.18 37.94 -2.30
N LEU A 37 3.19 37.17 -2.78
CA LEU A 37 2.79 35.90 -2.17
C LEU A 37 3.73 34.74 -2.53
N GLY A 38 4.26 34.07 -1.50
CA GLY A 38 5.13 32.90 -1.66
C GLY A 38 4.36 31.62 -2.05
N LYS A 39 4.94 30.76 -2.90
CA LYS A 39 4.31 29.49 -3.34
C LYS A 39 3.87 28.60 -2.16
N THR A 40 4.64 28.59 -1.07
CA THR A 40 4.30 27.85 0.17
C THR A 40 3.05 28.39 0.86
N GLU A 41 2.94 29.72 0.97
CA GLU A 41 1.83 30.42 1.63
C GLU A 41 0.54 30.30 0.81
N THR A 42 0.61 30.55 -0.50
CA THR A 42 -0.53 30.34 -1.41
C THR A 42 -1.00 28.89 -1.42
N ALA A 43 -0.08 27.92 -1.45
CA ALA A 43 -0.46 26.50 -1.38
C ALA A 43 -1.15 26.15 -0.05
N GLN A 44 -0.64 26.66 1.08
CA GLN A 44 -1.24 26.48 2.40
C GLN A 44 -2.64 27.11 2.49
N ALA A 45 -2.82 28.34 1.98
CA ALA A 45 -4.11 29.04 1.98
C ALA A 45 -5.17 28.33 1.11
N LEU A 46 -4.74 27.67 0.03
CA LEU A 46 -5.61 26.90 -0.87
C LEU A 46 -5.79 25.43 -0.44
N GLY A 47 -5.13 24.97 0.62
CA GLY A 47 -5.21 23.58 1.09
C GLY A 47 -4.52 22.55 0.19
N ILE A 48 -3.56 22.98 -0.64
CA ILE A 48 -2.85 22.15 -1.64
C ILE A 48 -1.35 22.05 -1.35
N SER A 49 -0.63 21.27 -2.15
CA SER A 49 0.85 21.23 -2.09
C SER A 49 1.48 22.31 -2.98
N THR A 50 2.72 22.70 -2.67
CA THR A 50 3.52 23.61 -3.50
C THR A 50 3.77 23.07 -4.92
N SER A 51 3.90 21.75 -5.08
CA SER A 51 4.01 21.13 -6.40
C SER A 51 2.68 21.16 -7.17
N THR A 52 1.54 21.06 -6.47
CA THR A 52 0.21 21.26 -7.07
C THR A 52 0.07 22.69 -7.63
N LEU A 53 0.39 23.71 -6.83
CA LEU A 53 0.35 25.11 -7.25
C LEU A 53 1.32 25.36 -8.43
N THR A 54 2.53 24.82 -8.35
CA THR A 54 3.53 24.94 -9.43
C THR A 54 3.04 24.31 -10.74
N ALA A 55 2.33 23.18 -10.68
CA ALA A 55 1.71 22.58 -11.88
C ALA A 55 0.54 23.42 -12.44
N TRP A 56 -0.17 24.16 -11.60
CA TRP A 56 -1.25 25.08 -12.02
C TRP A 56 -0.71 26.37 -12.68
N GLU A 57 0.44 26.85 -12.21
CA GLU A 57 1.13 28.06 -12.72
C GLU A 57 1.95 27.77 -13.97
N GLN A 58 2.42 26.53 -14.15
CA GLN A 58 3.14 26.09 -15.36
C GLN A 58 2.24 25.44 -16.42
N GLY A 59 0.91 25.45 -16.24
CA GLY A 59 -0.05 24.84 -17.17
C GLY A 59 -0.01 23.30 -17.24
N ARG A 60 0.92 22.65 -16.52
CA ARG A 60 1.09 21.18 -16.48
C ARG A 60 -0.14 20.45 -15.90
N ARG A 61 -1.00 21.14 -15.15
CA ARG A 61 -2.29 20.63 -14.66
C ARG A 61 -3.24 21.78 -14.36
N ASP A 62 -4.45 21.78 -14.91
CA ASP A 62 -5.42 22.84 -14.61
C ASP A 62 -6.28 22.49 -13.37
N PRO A 63 -6.54 23.45 -12.45
CA PRO A 63 -7.31 23.22 -11.22
C PRO A 63 -8.79 22.91 -11.49
N GLN A 64 -9.41 22.16 -10.58
CA GLN A 64 -10.79 21.66 -10.70
C GLN A 64 -11.61 21.94 -9.42
N GLY A 65 -12.95 21.96 -9.56
CA GLY A 65 -13.90 22.05 -8.45
C GLY A 65 -13.68 23.25 -7.51
N GLU A 66 -13.87 23.02 -6.21
CA GLU A 66 -13.66 24.03 -5.16
C GLU A 66 -12.27 24.67 -5.20
N GLY A 67 -11.22 23.89 -5.50
CA GLY A 67 -9.84 24.39 -5.62
C GLY A 67 -9.68 25.39 -6.78
N ARG A 68 -10.37 25.16 -7.91
CA ARG A 68 -10.45 26.13 -9.01
C ARG A 68 -11.15 27.42 -8.56
N ALA A 69 -12.28 27.30 -7.89
CA ALA A 69 -13.06 28.46 -7.44
C ALA A 69 -12.33 29.27 -6.35
N ALA A 70 -11.58 28.61 -5.45
CA ALA A 70 -10.75 29.27 -4.45
C ALA A 70 -9.56 30.01 -5.08
N TYR A 71 -8.86 29.37 -6.02
CA TYR A 71 -7.72 29.99 -6.70
C TYR A 71 -8.13 31.12 -7.65
N ALA A 72 -9.29 31.00 -8.32
CA ALA A 72 -9.88 32.08 -9.12
C ALA A 72 -10.15 33.32 -8.26
N ARG A 73 -10.85 33.18 -7.12
CA ARG A 73 -11.12 34.30 -6.20
C ARG A 73 -9.84 34.92 -5.64
N LEU A 74 -8.79 34.14 -5.39
CA LEU A 74 -7.50 34.65 -4.96
C LEU A 74 -6.85 35.52 -6.04
N LEU A 75 -6.78 35.03 -7.28
CA LEU A 75 -6.20 35.78 -8.40
C LEU A 75 -7.03 37.01 -8.78
N GLU A 76 -8.36 36.92 -8.67
CA GLU A 76 -9.30 38.04 -8.88
C GLU A 76 -9.12 39.14 -7.81
N GLY A 77 -9.02 38.77 -6.53
CA GLY A 77 -8.75 39.73 -5.44
C GLY A 77 -7.37 40.38 -5.54
N ILE A 78 -6.35 39.61 -5.94
CA ILE A 78 -5.01 40.11 -6.25
C ILE A 78 -5.05 41.10 -7.42
N ALA A 79 -5.70 40.75 -8.53
CA ALA A 79 -5.80 41.61 -9.71
C ALA A 79 -6.58 42.90 -9.43
N ALA A 80 -7.58 42.87 -8.55
CA ALA A 80 -8.29 44.06 -8.10
C ALA A 80 -7.35 45.02 -7.34
N GLN A 81 -6.62 44.55 -6.32
CA GLN A 81 -5.73 45.42 -5.54
C GLN A 81 -4.54 45.94 -6.36
N LEU A 82 -3.92 45.10 -7.20
CA LEU A 82 -2.88 45.52 -8.14
C LEU A 82 -3.40 46.50 -9.21
N GLY A 83 -4.72 46.55 -9.44
CA GLY A 83 -5.37 47.54 -10.31
C GLY A 83 -5.68 48.86 -9.60
N GLU A 84 -6.06 48.83 -8.32
CA GLU A 84 -6.35 50.03 -7.51
C GLU A 84 -5.09 50.84 -7.20
N GLU A 85 -3.91 50.20 -7.07
CA GLU A 85 -2.62 50.89 -6.92
C GLU A 85 -2.12 51.58 -8.22
N GLY A 86 -2.84 51.40 -9.34
CA GLY A 86 -2.42 51.85 -10.68
C GLY A 86 -2.76 53.28 -11.09
N VAL A 87 -3.29 54.14 -10.20
CA VAL A 87 -3.80 55.49 -10.58
C VAL A 87 -3.20 56.63 -9.74
N PRO A 88 -1.99 57.11 -10.07
CA PRO A 88 -1.59 58.49 -9.79
C PRO A 88 -2.28 59.47 -10.76
N PRO A 89 -2.52 60.74 -10.36
CA PRO A 89 -3.14 61.74 -11.24
C PRO A 89 -2.18 62.20 -12.35
N ALA A 90 -2.73 62.48 -13.54
CA ALA A 90 -1.96 62.84 -14.72
C ALA A 90 -1.43 64.30 -14.71
N PRO A 91 -0.19 64.51 -15.18
CA PRO A 91 0.25 65.71 -15.88
C PRO A 91 0.43 65.45 -17.40
N GLU A 92 0.72 66.51 -18.15
CA GLU A 92 0.74 66.57 -19.62
C GLU A 92 2.09 66.11 -20.25
N PRO A 93 2.16 65.85 -21.57
CA PRO A 93 3.27 65.09 -22.18
C PRO A 93 4.39 65.97 -22.76
N GLU A 94 5.65 65.61 -22.49
CA GLU A 94 6.83 66.12 -23.21
C GLU A 94 7.82 64.99 -23.59
N SER A 95 8.50 65.26 -24.71
CA SER A 95 9.47 64.53 -25.55
C SER A 95 10.52 63.56 -24.95
N GLU A 96 10.94 62.61 -25.81
CA GLU A 96 12.20 61.81 -25.75
C GLU A 96 13.48 62.69 -25.75
N PRO A 97 14.66 62.14 -25.38
CA PRO A 97 15.63 61.75 -26.42
C PRO A 97 16.52 60.50 -26.14
N GLU A 98 17.51 60.30 -27.00
CA GLU A 98 18.38 59.13 -27.30
C GLU A 98 19.47 58.69 -26.26
N PRO A 99 20.21 57.56 -26.48
CA PRO A 99 21.06 56.87 -25.47
C PRO A 99 22.62 57.06 -25.63
N GLU A 100 23.43 56.05 -25.25
CA GLU A 100 24.91 55.88 -25.39
C GLU A 100 25.85 56.63 -24.37
N VAL A 101 27.05 56.16 -23.90
CA VAL A 101 27.81 54.86 -23.96
C VAL A 101 28.68 54.64 -22.67
N ALA A 102 29.03 53.37 -22.38
CA ALA A 102 30.22 52.74 -21.73
C ALA A 102 31.27 53.47 -20.82
N ALA A 103 31.81 52.75 -19.80
CA ALA A 103 33.26 52.47 -19.60
C ALA A 103 33.61 51.54 -18.39
N GLU A 104 34.79 50.91 -18.43
CA GLU A 104 35.49 50.01 -17.48
C GLU A 104 36.97 50.52 -17.30
N PRO A 105 37.91 49.97 -16.48
CA PRO A 105 37.87 49.05 -15.32
C PRO A 105 38.83 49.44 -14.12
N GLU A 106 39.24 48.44 -13.31
CA GLU A 106 40.25 48.25 -12.22
C GLU A 106 41.68 48.89 -12.34
N PRO A 107 42.64 48.87 -11.33
CA PRO A 107 43.08 47.69 -10.51
C PRO A 107 43.74 47.87 -9.09
N GLU A 108 44.15 46.73 -8.45
CA GLU A 108 45.36 46.33 -7.63
C GLU A 108 46.13 47.34 -6.70
N ALA A 109 46.90 46.99 -5.64
CA ALA A 109 47.23 45.80 -4.78
C ALA A 109 47.85 46.29 -3.40
N GLU A 110 48.18 45.48 -2.36
CA GLU A 110 49.51 44.86 -2.03
C GLU A 110 49.54 44.25 -0.57
N LEU A 111 50.71 43.83 -0.03
CA LEU A 111 50.95 43.02 1.21
C LEU A 111 52.00 43.69 2.17
N GLU A 112 52.64 43.14 3.25
CA GLU A 112 52.85 41.80 3.88
C GLU A 112 53.21 41.92 5.41
N VAL A 113 52.94 40.85 6.21
CA VAL A 113 53.75 40.15 7.31
C VAL A 113 54.53 40.97 8.40
N VAL A 114 54.57 40.60 9.72
CA VAL A 114 55.57 39.72 10.44
C VAL A 114 55.21 39.40 11.93
N ALA A 115 55.30 38.10 12.30
CA ALA A 115 55.60 37.33 13.55
C ALA A 115 55.41 37.80 15.05
N GLU A 116 54.75 36.91 15.84
CA GLU A 116 55.04 36.26 17.17
C GLU A 116 55.88 36.90 18.33
N PRO A 117 55.60 36.60 19.64
CA PRO A 117 55.78 35.25 20.26
C PRO A 117 54.80 34.78 21.40
N GLU A 118 54.99 33.52 21.86
CA GLU A 118 54.36 32.76 22.99
C GLU A 118 54.95 33.09 24.41
N PRO A 119 54.55 32.46 25.59
CA PRO A 119 53.71 31.25 25.86
C PRO A 119 52.71 31.31 27.07
N GLU A 120 52.14 30.15 27.44
CA GLU A 120 51.42 29.73 28.68
C GLU A 120 50.02 30.35 28.97
N SER A 121 48.99 29.59 29.35
CA SER A 121 48.92 28.45 30.31
C SER A 121 47.73 27.50 30.03
N ALA A 122 47.55 26.42 30.81
CA ALA A 122 46.64 25.30 30.49
C ALA A 122 45.61 24.94 31.58
N SER A 123 44.40 24.52 31.16
CA SER A 123 43.42 23.82 32.03
C SER A 123 42.37 23.01 31.23
N GLU A 124 42.52 21.68 31.28
CA GLU A 124 41.54 20.57 31.07
C GLU A 124 40.55 20.51 29.86
N PRO A 125 40.23 19.30 29.36
CA PRO A 125 39.55 19.12 28.07
C PRO A 125 38.02 19.24 28.11
N GLY A 126 37.47 20.21 27.37
CA GLY A 126 36.05 20.32 27.09
C GLY A 126 35.52 19.30 26.06
N LEU A 127 34.19 19.17 26.01
CA LEU A 127 33.42 18.28 25.13
C LEU A 127 33.82 18.37 23.64
N LEU A 128 33.79 17.23 22.95
CA LEU A 128 34.10 17.11 21.51
C LEU A 128 33.19 18.00 20.64
N SER A 129 33.71 19.17 20.27
CA SER A 129 33.15 19.98 19.18
C SER A 129 33.34 19.25 17.83
N GLY A 130 32.33 19.33 16.96
CA GLY A 130 32.36 18.64 15.68
C GLY A 130 33.36 19.27 14.71
N VAL A 131 34.27 18.46 14.16
CA VAL A 131 35.16 18.90 13.08
C VAL A 131 34.32 19.12 11.81
N MET A 132 34.13 20.39 11.46
CA MET A 132 33.48 20.79 10.20
C MET A 132 34.35 20.44 9.00
N LEU A 133 33.72 19.98 7.92
CA LEU A 133 34.38 19.91 6.61
C LEU A 133 34.52 21.32 6.02
N ASP A 134 35.55 21.50 5.20
CA ASP A 134 35.81 22.73 4.46
C ASP A 134 34.71 22.96 3.42
N GLN A 135 34.26 24.21 3.28
CA GLN A 135 33.18 24.62 2.38
C GLN A 135 33.62 25.79 1.50
N HIS A 136 33.10 25.82 0.27
CA HIS A 136 33.13 27.00 -0.58
C HIS A 136 32.11 28.05 -0.08
N PRO A 137 32.19 29.32 -0.52
CA PRO A 137 31.29 30.39 -0.04
C PRO A 137 29.79 30.19 -0.34
N ASP A 138 29.44 29.26 -1.23
CA ASP A 138 28.07 28.84 -1.55
C ASP A 138 27.53 27.72 -0.61
N GLY A 139 28.35 27.24 0.33
CA GLY A 139 28.03 26.12 1.22
C GLY A 139 28.29 24.74 0.64
N SER A 140 28.80 24.63 -0.60
CA SER A 140 29.21 23.35 -1.18
C SER A 140 30.50 22.84 -0.52
N LEU A 141 30.66 21.52 -0.39
CA LEU A 141 31.81 20.91 0.28
C LEU A 141 33.05 20.94 -0.62
N VAL A 142 34.20 21.34 -0.07
CA VAL A 142 35.48 21.31 -0.78
C VAL A 142 35.88 19.86 -1.06
N MET A 143 35.90 19.51 -2.33
CA MET A 143 36.31 18.19 -2.84
C MET A 143 37.62 18.30 -3.61
N ALA A 144 38.52 17.35 -3.37
CA ALA A 144 39.82 17.22 -4.04
C ALA A 144 40.13 15.75 -4.33
N VAL A 145 41.24 15.48 -5.03
CA VAL A 145 41.68 14.12 -5.39
C VAL A 145 41.69 13.21 -4.15
N ALA A 146 41.17 11.99 -4.31
CA ALA A 146 40.98 11.05 -3.21
C ALA A 146 42.32 10.71 -2.54
N ALA A 147 42.45 11.05 -1.25
CA ALA A 147 43.67 10.88 -0.47
C ALA A 147 43.38 10.20 0.88
N PRO A 148 44.34 9.50 1.51
CA PRO A 148 44.09 8.73 2.74
C PRO A 148 43.52 9.60 3.88
N CYS A 149 42.34 9.23 4.36
CA CYS A 149 41.65 9.88 5.46
C CYS A 149 42.51 9.84 6.73
N VAL A 150 42.73 10.98 7.37
CA VAL A 150 43.63 11.10 8.55
C VAL A 150 43.17 10.33 9.79
N GLN A 151 41.94 9.80 9.79
CA GLN A 151 41.39 8.96 10.87
C GLN A 151 41.33 7.46 10.55
N CYS A 152 41.38 7.02 9.29
CA CYS A 152 41.18 5.61 8.92
C CYS A 152 41.98 5.08 7.71
N GLY A 153 42.76 5.93 7.05
CA GLY A 153 43.58 5.58 5.88
C GLY A 153 42.82 5.29 4.58
N GLN A 154 41.48 5.18 4.60
CA GLN A 154 40.68 4.99 3.39
C GLN A 154 40.65 6.26 2.53
N PRO A 155 40.58 6.17 1.19
CA PRO A 155 40.57 7.36 0.33
C PRO A 155 39.34 8.25 0.61
N SER A 156 39.57 9.54 0.87
CA SER A 156 38.52 10.56 0.95
C SER A 156 38.79 11.72 0.00
N VAL A 157 37.73 12.15 -0.67
CA VAL A 157 37.70 13.34 -1.53
C VAL A 157 37.44 14.63 -0.75
N TYR A 158 36.74 14.57 0.39
CA TYR A 158 36.43 15.74 1.21
C TYR A 158 37.64 16.19 2.03
N ARG A 159 37.61 17.45 2.49
CA ARG A 159 38.62 18.04 3.37
C ARG A 159 37.99 18.64 4.64
N ALA A 160 38.76 18.63 5.73
CA ALA A 160 38.54 19.45 6.92
C ALA A 160 39.88 20.06 7.32
N GLN A 161 39.95 21.39 7.42
CA GLN A 161 41.20 22.14 7.66
C GLN A 161 42.30 21.73 6.67
N GLY A 162 41.94 21.55 5.39
CA GLY A 162 42.82 21.10 4.32
C GLY A 162 43.20 19.61 4.35
N ARG A 163 42.78 18.85 5.37
CA ARG A 163 43.17 17.44 5.58
C ARG A 163 42.08 16.47 5.09
N PRO A 164 42.44 15.33 4.44
CA PRO A 164 41.44 14.35 4.00
C PRO A 164 40.68 13.74 5.19
N MET A 165 39.35 13.84 5.19
CA MET A 165 38.48 13.30 6.24
C MET A 165 37.15 12.83 5.65
N HIS A 166 36.41 11.95 6.35
CA HIS A 166 35.05 11.57 5.97
C HIS A 166 33.99 12.39 6.72
N LEU A 167 32.86 12.63 6.06
CA LEU A 167 31.76 13.44 6.57
C LEU A 167 31.21 12.88 7.90
N GLY A 168 31.07 13.75 8.91
CA GLY A 168 30.55 13.40 10.24
C GLY A 168 31.45 12.51 11.10
N GLY A 169 32.72 12.27 10.71
CA GLY A 169 33.64 11.43 11.47
C GLY A 169 33.31 9.92 11.44
N PHE A 170 32.41 9.48 10.53
CA PHE A 170 31.96 8.09 10.42
C PHE A 170 33.00 7.16 9.77
N CYS A 171 34.17 7.06 10.36
CA CYS A 171 35.23 6.17 9.95
C CYS A 171 34.86 4.70 10.23
N ARG A 172 34.71 3.90 9.16
CA ARG A 172 34.67 2.44 9.29
C ARG A 172 36.06 1.91 9.70
N PRO A 173 36.17 0.99 10.67
CA PRO A 173 37.44 0.32 10.95
C PRO A 173 37.86 -0.53 9.75
N ALA A 174 39.16 -0.53 9.45
CA ALA A 174 39.70 -1.30 8.34
C ALA A 174 39.61 -2.81 8.61
N VAL A 175 38.99 -3.55 7.68
CA VAL A 175 39.09 -5.02 7.64
C VAL A 175 40.45 -5.37 7.03
N PRO A 176 41.29 -6.21 7.66
CA PRO A 176 42.58 -6.58 7.11
C PRO A 176 42.40 -7.38 5.81
N VAL A 177 42.89 -6.84 4.70
CA VAL A 177 42.87 -7.51 3.40
C VAL A 177 43.89 -8.63 3.40
N ALA A 178 43.44 -9.88 3.34
CA ALA A 178 44.32 -11.02 3.09
C ALA A 178 44.89 -10.94 1.67
N GLY A 179 46.22 -11.00 1.54
CA GLY A 179 46.89 -10.96 0.24
C GLY A 179 46.55 -12.16 -0.65
N PRO A 180 46.67 -12.01 -1.99
CA PRO A 180 46.32 -13.07 -2.93
C PRO A 180 47.23 -14.29 -2.78
N GLY A 181 46.63 -15.44 -2.44
CA GLY A 181 47.30 -16.74 -2.54
C GLY A 181 47.54 -17.14 -4.01
N PRO A 182 48.58 -17.93 -4.30
CA PRO A 182 48.95 -18.27 -5.68
C PRO A 182 47.89 -19.13 -6.38
N VAL A 183 47.64 -18.82 -7.64
CA VAL A 183 46.71 -19.57 -8.51
C VAL A 183 47.26 -20.96 -8.84
N ALA A 184 46.50 -22.00 -8.52
CA ALA A 184 46.75 -23.36 -8.98
C ALA A 184 46.04 -23.60 -10.33
N GLY A 185 46.74 -24.23 -11.28
CA GLY A 185 46.31 -24.34 -12.68
C GLY A 185 45.14 -25.29 -12.93
N SER A 186 44.43 -25.05 -14.04
CA SER A 186 43.31 -25.88 -14.52
C SER A 186 43.78 -27.21 -15.13
N GLY A 187 43.22 -28.31 -14.64
CA GLY A 187 43.31 -29.64 -15.26
C GLY A 187 42.01 -30.02 -15.98
N PRO A 188 42.04 -30.90 -17.00
CA PRO A 188 40.86 -31.24 -17.81
C PRO A 188 39.87 -32.14 -17.07
N ALA A 189 38.58 -31.95 -17.34
CA ALA A 189 37.49 -32.74 -16.75
C ALA A 189 37.29 -34.09 -17.47
N PRO A 190 37.14 -35.22 -16.74
CA PRO A 190 36.70 -36.48 -17.32
C PRO A 190 35.17 -36.48 -17.52
N ALA A 191 34.70 -36.99 -18.67
CA ALA A 191 33.27 -37.13 -18.94
C ALA A 191 32.64 -38.28 -18.13
N SER A 192 31.50 -38.03 -17.48
CA SER A 192 30.70 -39.06 -16.82
C SER A 192 29.52 -39.50 -17.69
N VAL A 193 29.40 -40.81 -17.93
CA VAL A 193 28.35 -41.41 -18.78
C VAL A 193 26.98 -41.35 -18.10
N ALA A 194 25.94 -40.97 -18.85
CA ALA A 194 24.57 -40.97 -18.35
C ALA A 194 23.99 -42.38 -18.23
N ALA A 195 23.38 -42.70 -17.10
CA ALA A 195 22.63 -43.94 -16.85
C ALA A 195 21.14 -43.64 -16.55
N PRO A 196 20.19 -44.47 -17.00
CA PRO A 196 18.77 -44.12 -16.98
C PRO A 196 18.12 -44.25 -15.59
N VAL A 197 17.37 -43.23 -15.18
CA VAL A 197 16.61 -43.22 -13.91
C VAL A 197 15.30 -43.99 -14.07
N ALA A 198 15.19 -45.16 -13.43
CA ALA A 198 13.97 -45.94 -13.37
C ALA A 198 12.89 -45.29 -12.48
N LYS A 199 11.63 -45.34 -12.90
CA LYS A 199 10.48 -44.72 -12.22
C LYS A 199 10.02 -45.53 -11.00
N ALA A 200 10.42 -45.12 -9.79
CA ALA A 200 9.81 -45.59 -8.54
C ALA A 200 8.45 -44.88 -8.28
N ARG A 201 7.37 -45.65 -8.16
CA ARG A 201 6.01 -45.12 -7.94
C ARG A 201 5.71 -44.80 -6.47
N GLY A 202 4.78 -43.84 -6.28
CA GLY A 202 3.96 -43.54 -5.10
C GLY A 202 4.31 -44.17 -3.75
N GLY A 203 4.84 -43.36 -2.84
CA GLY A 203 4.97 -43.73 -1.41
C GLY A 203 5.26 -42.56 -0.48
N LYS A 204 6.11 -41.60 -0.89
CA LYS A 204 6.54 -40.48 -0.03
C LYS A 204 5.42 -39.49 0.33
N VAL A 205 4.48 -39.22 -0.58
CA VAL A 205 3.43 -38.18 -0.40
C VAL A 205 2.54 -38.46 0.83
N ARG A 206 2.01 -39.68 0.97
CA ARG A 206 1.15 -40.06 2.10
C ARG A 206 1.85 -39.96 3.46
N ARG A 207 3.16 -40.20 3.51
CA ARG A 207 3.95 -40.17 4.75
C ARG A 207 4.41 -38.75 5.14
N ALA A 208 4.43 -37.82 4.19
CA ALA A 208 4.62 -36.40 4.46
C ALA A 208 3.33 -35.76 5.00
N ALA A 209 2.19 -35.99 4.34
CA ALA A 209 0.90 -35.41 4.70
C ALA A 209 0.50 -35.70 6.16
N VAL A 210 0.56 -36.97 6.59
CA VAL A 210 0.24 -37.36 7.99
C VAL A 210 1.16 -36.65 9.00
N ALA A 211 2.46 -36.53 8.70
CA ALA A 211 3.41 -35.82 9.56
C ALA A 211 3.27 -34.28 9.51
N GLU A 212 2.54 -33.74 8.54
CA GLU A 212 2.14 -32.32 8.50
C GLU A 212 0.84 -32.11 9.31
N GLU A 213 -0.14 -33.01 9.20
CA GLU A 213 -1.37 -33.01 10.01
C GLU A 213 -1.07 -33.16 11.53
N ASP A 214 -0.13 -34.04 11.90
CA ASP A 214 0.28 -34.30 13.29
C ASP A 214 0.69 -33.03 14.06
N TRP A 215 1.52 -32.16 13.44
CA TRP A 215 2.03 -30.98 14.15
C TRP A 215 1.01 -29.84 14.22
N GLU A 216 0.11 -29.72 13.23
CA GLU A 216 -0.95 -28.71 13.21
C GLU A 216 -1.99 -29.01 14.30
N GLN A 217 -2.42 -30.27 14.43
CA GLN A 217 -3.30 -30.72 15.52
C GLN A 217 -2.64 -30.51 16.89
N ALA A 218 -1.37 -30.89 17.04
CA ALA A 218 -0.60 -30.67 18.28
C ALA A 218 -0.25 -29.20 18.58
N ALA A 219 -0.43 -28.29 17.62
CA ALA A 219 -0.37 -26.85 17.83
C ALA A 219 -1.74 -26.28 18.22
N ALA A 220 -2.83 -26.74 17.59
CA ALA A 220 -4.20 -26.32 17.90
C ALA A 220 -4.62 -26.72 19.33
N ALA A 221 -4.32 -27.95 19.74
CA ALA A 221 -4.65 -28.48 21.08
C ALA A 221 -4.01 -27.71 22.26
N ARG A 222 -3.10 -26.78 21.99
CA ARG A 222 -2.50 -25.88 23.00
C ARG A 222 -3.47 -24.79 23.44
N PHE A 223 -4.37 -24.36 22.56
CA PHE A 223 -5.21 -23.17 22.70
C PHE A 223 -6.72 -23.50 22.70
N PRO A 224 -7.23 -24.26 23.69
CA PRO A 224 -8.63 -24.68 23.72
C PRO A 224 -9.62 -23.53 23.91
N GLY A 225 -9.19 -22.36 24.40
CA GLY A 225 -10.03 -21.16 24.42
C GLY A 225 -10.18 -20.47 23.04
N GLY A 226 -9.43 -20.91 22.03
CA GLY A 226 -9.48 -20.34 20.68
C GLY A 226 -8.72 -19.02 20.51
N PRO A 227 -8.83 -18.39 19.32
CA PRO A 227 -8.00 -17.25 18.92
C PRO A 227 -8.23 -15.98 19.72
N LEU A 228 -9.44 -15.78 20.25
CA LEU A 228 -9.87 -14.54 20.88
C LEU A 228 -11.04 -14.76 21.83
N ALA A 229 -11.27 -13.78 22.69
CA ALA A 229 -12.53 -13.61 23.41
C ALA A 229 -13.01 -12.15 23.33
N VAL A 230 -14.33 -11.93 23.29
CA VAL A 230 -14.96 -10.63 23.55
C VAL A 230 -15.38 -10.59 25.01
N VAL A 231 -14.89 -9.61 25.76
CA VAL A 231 -15.14 -9.44 27.18
C VAL A 231 -16.10 -8.29 27.40
N ASP A 232 -17.16 -8.57 28.16
CA ASP A 232 -18.23 -7.65 28.52
C ASP A 232 -18.50 -7.69 30.03
N VAL A 233 -19.45 -6.92 30.54
CA VAL A 233 -19.94 -7.04 31.93
C VAL A 233 -21.04 -8.10 32.01
N ALA A 234 -21.05 -8.89 33.09
CA ALA A 234 -22.05 -9.93 33.33
C ALA A 234 -23.48 -9.35 33.45
N ALA A 235 -24.50 -10.15 33.09
CA ALA A 235 -25.89 -9.68 33.01
C ALA A 235 -26.52 -9.29 34.37
N ASP A 236 -25.93 -9.69 35.50
CA ASP A 236 -26.30 -9.25 36.85
C ASP A 236 -25.54 -7.99 37.31
N GLY A 237 -24.67 -7.45 36.46
CA GLY A 237 -23.80 -6.31 36.73
C GLY A 237 -22.56 -6.62 37.58
N ARG A 238 -22.21 -7.89 37.82
CA ARG A 238 -21.16 -8.27 38.78
C ARG A 238 -19.91 -8.83 38.10
N GLY A 239 -19.03 -7.92 37.70
CA GLY A 239 -17.76 -8.26 37.08
C GLY A 239 -17.91 -8.65 35.60
N LEU A 240 -16.92 -9.38 35.09
CA LEU A 240 -16.73 -9.59 33.66
C LEU A 240 -17.17 -10.97 33.19
N VAL A 241 -17.69 -11.03 31.96
CA VAL A 241 -18.02 -12.24 31.20
C VAL A 241 -17.20 -12.27 29.91
N ALA A 242 -16.94 -13.45 29.35
CA ALA A 242 -16.14 -13.61 28.13
C ALA A 242 -16.80 -14.55 27.13
N TYR A 243 -16.99 -14.09 25.89
CA TYR A 243 -17.53 -14.88 24.79
C TYR A 243 -16.41 -15.35 23.86
N GLY A 244 -16.37 -16.65 23.57
CA GLY A 244 -15.38 -17.30 22.73
C GLY A 244 -15.58 -17.05 21.23
N ALA A 245 -14.66 -17.55 20.41
CA ALA A 245 -14.65 -17.34 18.96
C ALA A 245 -15.85 -17.94 18.18
N ASP A 246 -16.67 -18.74 18.83
CA ASP A 246 -17.95 -19.28 18.36
C ASP A 246 -19.17 -18.44 18.78
N GLY A 247 -18.98 -17.49 19.71
CA GLY A 247 -20.04 -16.72 20.36
C GLY A 247 -20.56 -17.34 21.67
N ALA A 248 -20.09 -18.53 22.07
CA ALA A 248 -20.50 -19.13 23.33
C ALA A 248 -19.83 -18.43 24.52
N GLU A 249 -20.48 -18.45 25.70
CA GLU A 249 -19.82 -18.03 26.93
C GLU A 249 -18.68 -18.99 27.29
N SER A 250 -17.53 -18.44 27.69
CA SER A 250 -16.31 -19.20 27.91
C SER A 250 -16.46 -20.15 29.10
N ALA A 251 -16.51 -21.46 28.84
CA ALA A 251 -16.76 -22.52 29.83
C ALA A 251 -15.59 -22.77 30.83
N GLY A 252 -14.90 -21.72 31.27
CA GLY A 252 -13.78 -21.75 32.20
C GLY A 252 -13.95 -20.76 33.36
N GLU A 253 -12.83 -20.30 33.92
CA GLU A 253 -12.83 -19.19 34.87
C GLU A 253 -13.29 -17.90 34.17
N ALA A 254 -14.17 -17.11 34.78
CA ALA A 254 -14.52 -15.77 34.29
C ALA A 254 -13.31 -14.81 34.40
N PRO A 255 -13.23 -13.73 33.58
CA PRO A 255 -12.13 -12.76 33.66
C PRO A 255 -12.02 -12.13 35.05
N SER A 256 -10.89 -12.35 35.72
CA SER A 256 -10.70 -12.07 37.14
C SER A 256 -9.40 -11.30 37.44
N GLY A 257 -9.38 -10.62 38.59
CA GLY A 257 -8.20 -9.94 39.12
C GLY A 257 -8.20 -8.40 38.93
N PRO A 258 -7.11 -7.72 39.33
CA PRO A 258 -7.06 -6.26 39.40
C PRO A 258 -6.85 -5.62 38.01
N GLY A 259 -7.94 -5.08 37.44
CA GLY A 259 -7.91 -4.27 36.22
C GLY A 259 -7.28 -4.98 35.03
N VAL A 260 -6.61 -4.22 34.15
CA VAL A 260 -6.07 -4.75 32.90
C VAL A 260 -5.05 -5.87 33.14
N ALA A 261 -4.19 -5.76 34.17
CA ALA A 261 -3.18 -6.77 34.46
C ALA A 261 -3.79 -8.15 34.79
N GLY A 262 -4.86 -8.20 35.60
CA GLY A 262 -5.60 -9.43 35.89
C GLY A 262 -6.18 -10.09 34.63
N LEU A 263 -6.75 -9.28 33.74
CA LEU A 263 -7.27 -9.74 32.45
C LEU A 263 -6.18 -10.38 31.55
N LEU A 264 -4.96 -9.83 31.52
CA LEU A 264 -3.88 -10.42 30.72
C LEU A 264 -3.46 -11.79 31.24
N GLU A 265 -3.38 -11.95 32.57
CA GLU A 265 -3.10 -13.25 33.19
C GLU A 265 -4.24 -14.24 32.96
N TRP A 266 -5.50 -13.80 33.06
CA TRP A 266 -6.66 -14.62 32.73
C TRP A 266 -6.60 -15.14 31.28
N ALA A 267 -6.30 -14.27 30.30
CA ALA A 267 -6.22 -14.66 28.90
C ALA A 267 -5.15 -15.75 28.64
N LEU A 268 -4.03 -15.70 29.39
CA LEU A 268 -3.00 -16.73 29.36
C LEU A 268 -3.40 -18.01 30.12
N ARG A 269 -4.10 -17.91 31.27
CA ARG A 269 -4.64 -19.07 32.02
C ARG A 269 -5.69 -19.83 31.21
N ALA A 270 -6.60 -19.11 30.56
CA ALA A 270 -7.62 -19.63 29.66
C ALA A 270 -7.03 -20.28 28.39
N ARG A 271 -5.74 -20.06 28.12
CA ARG A 271 -5.03 -20.51 26.91
C ARG A 271 -5.76 -20.04 25.64
N LEU A 272 -6.15 -18.77 25.63
CA LEU A 272 -6.46 -18.06 24.39
C LEU A 272 -5.18 -17.96 23.53
N GLY A 273 -5.32 -17.99 22.21
CA GLY A 273 -4.22 -17.92 21.25
C GLY A 273 -4.47 -18.77 20.01
N SER A 274 -3.47 -18.93 19.15
CA SER A 274 -3.67 -19.64 17.88
C SER A 274 -2.46 -20.46 17.47
N ALA A 275 -2.70 -21.62 16.86
CA ALA A 275 -1.65 -22.39 16.21
C ALA A 275 -0.94 -21.55 15.15
N ARG A 276 0.39 -21.61 15.12
CA ARG A 276 1.22 -21.08 14.02
C ARG A 276 0.75 -21.65 12.67
N LEU A 277 0.65 -20.80 11.64
CA LEU A 277 0.25 -21.21 10.28
C LEU A 277 1.41 -21.79 9.44
N HIS A 278 2.55 -22.09 10.06
CA HIS A 278 3.71 -22.69 9.42
C HIS A 278 4.61 -23.36 10.48
N ARG A 279 5.27 -24.48 10.16
CA ARG A 279 6.10 -25.25 11.11
C ARG A 279 7.25 -24.46 11.77
N TYR A 280 7.77 -23.45 11.08
CA TYR A 280 8.78 -22.50 11.60
C TYR A 280 8.19 -21.14 12.00
N GLY A 281 6.86 -20.99 11.94
CA GLY A 281 6.14 -19.79 12.35
C GLY A 281 6.03 -19.68 13.88
N LYS A 282 5.38 -18.59 14.32
CA LYS A 282 5.10 -18.32 15.73
C LYS A 282 3.62 -18.54 16.01
N ASP A 283 3.32 -19.12 17.16
CA ASP A 283 1.94 -19.23 17.64
C ASP A 283 1.37 -17.81 17.84
N GLY A 284 0.11 -17.63 17.44
CA GLY A 284 -0.61 -16.36 17.47
C GLY A 284 -0.94 -15.96 18.90
N ASP A 285 -0.70 -14.69 19.24
CA ASP A 285 -1.06 -14.17 20.56
C ASP A 285 -2.58 -14.13 20.73
N PRO A 286 -3.10 -14.40 21.94
CA PRO A 286 -4.49 -14.14 22.26
C PRO A 286 -4.89 -12.70 21.96
N LEU A 287 -6.11 -12.54 21.45
CA LEU A 287 -6.79 -11.25 21.33
C LEU A 287 -7.93 -11.18 22.34
N VAL A 288 -7.95 -10.13 23.15
CA VAL A 288 -9.09 -9.79 24.01
C VAL A 288 -9.74 -8.50 23.49
N VAL A 289 -11.01 -8.57 23.15
CA VAL A 289 -11.81 -7.44 22.68
C VAL A 289 -12.61 -6.90 23.86
N LEU A 290 -12.61 -5.58 24.07
CA LEU A 290 -13.28 -4.94 25.21
C LEU A 290 -14.47 -4.10 24.77
N THR A 291 -15.66 -4.41 25.27
CA THR A 291 -16.85 -3.55 25.13
C THR A 291 -16.69 -2.23 25.89
N GLY A 292 -17.61 -1.28 25.67
CA GLY A 292 -17.68 -0.05 26.47
C GLY A 292 -17.85 -0.32 27.97
N ALA A 293 -18.67 -1.32 28.34
CA ALA A 293 -18.91 -1.68 29.73
C ALA A 293 -17.67 -2.33 30.36
N ALA A 294 -17.07 -3.34 29.71
CA ALA A 294 -15.86 -3.99 30.22
C ALA A 294 -14.67 -3.02 30.32
N ALA A 295 -14.50 -2.12 29.34
CA ALA A 295 -13.46 -1.09 29.41
C ALA A 295 -13.66 -0.15 30.62
N THR A 296 -14.92 0.21 30.92
CA THR A 296 -15.27 1.05 32.08
C THR A 296 -14.99 0.33 33.40
N GLU A 297 -15.41 -0.93 33.54
CA GLU A 297 -15.18 -1.77 34.72
C GLU A 297 -13.68 -2.02 34.96
N LEU A 298 -12.90 -2.22 33.89
CA LEU A 298 -11.44 -2.33 33.96
C LEU A 298 -10.73 -1.02 34.30
N GLY A 299 -11.45 0.11 34.39
CA GLY A 299 -10.90 1.43 34.69
C GLY A 299 -10.09 2.03 33.54
N LEU A 300 -10.56 1.86 32.30
CA LEU A 300 -10.08 2.59 31.12
C LEU A 300 -10.93 3.85 30.90
N PRO A 301 -10.33 5.00 30.54
CA PRO A 301 -11.09 6.22 30.28
C PRO A 301 -11.94 6.09 28.99
N PRO A 302 -13.12 6.75 28.92
CA PRO A 302 -13.91 6.83 27.69
C PRO A 302 -13.18 7.66 26.62
N ALA A 303 -13.54 7.51 25.35
CA ALA A 303 -13.02 8.39 24.29
C ALA A 303 -13.60 9.81 24.39
N GLY A 304 -12.83 10.80 23.93
CA GLY A 304 -13.26 12.20 23.92
C GLY A 304 -12.19 13.19 23.49
N ARG A 305 -12.15 14.35 24.16
CA ARG A 305 -11.30 15.51 23.82
C ARG A 305 -10.40 16.01 24.97
N ASP A 306 -10.69 15.68 26.23
CA ASP A 306 -9.81 16.03 27.36
C ASP A 306 -8.73 14.96 27.57
N GLU A 307 -7.47 15.33 27.32
CA GLU A 307 -6.30 14.45 27.47
C GLU A 307 -6.03 14.01 28.93
N LYS A 308 -6.65 14.66 29.92
CA LYS A 308 -6.48 14.32 31.35
C LYS A 308 -7.42 13.23 31.84
N THR A 309 -8.64 13.16 31.29
CA THR A 309 -9.70 12.23 31.76
C THR A 309 -10.24 11.30 30.68
N GLN A 310 -9.91 11.53 29.40
CA GLN A 310 -10.45 10.81 28.25
C GLN A 310 -9.33 10.27 27.34
N TYR A 311 -9.60 9.19 26.62
CA TYR A 311 -8.77 8.79 25.49
C TYR A 311 -9.03 9.72 24.30
N VAL A 312 -8.01 10.48 23.89
CA VAL A 312 -8.13 11.43 22.77
C VAL A 312 -7.51 10.82 21.52
N ALA A 313 -8.34 10.52 20.51
CA ALA A 313 -7.96 9.73 19.34
C ALA A 313 -6.73 10.26 18.57
N ARG A 314 -6.51 11.59 18.53
CA ARG A 314 -5.33 12.19 17.88
C ARG A 314 -4.00 11.87 18.56
N LEU A 315 -4.00 11.43 19.83
CA LEU A 315 -2.80 10.97 20.52
C LEU A 315 -2.49 9.49 20.21
N GLY A 316 -3.48 8.71 19.81
CA GLY A 316 -3.36 7.28 19.46
C GLY A 316 -3.04 6.33 20.62
N ARG A 317 -2.74 6.85 21.82
CA ARG A 317 -2.35 6.10 23.02
C ARG A 317 -2.64 6.88 24.30
N LEU A 318 -2.84 6.18 25.42
CA LEU A 318 -2.79 6.75 26.76
C LEU A 318 -1.38 7.28 27.09
N ALA A 319 -1.31 8.30 27.94
CA ALA A 319 -0.05 8.81 28.46
C ALA A 319 0.66 7.78 29.35
N ASP A 320 2.00 7.74 29.29
CA ASP A 320 2.83 6.80 30.05
C ASP A 320 2.72 7.03 31.58
N THR A 321 2.16 8.18 32.01
CA THR A 321 1.85 8.51 33.41
C THR A 321 0.54 7.91 33.93
N HIS A 322 -0.31 7.36 33.07
CA HIS A 322 -1.66 6.86 33.40
C HIS A 322 -1.62 5.65 34.35
N ARG A 323 -2.60 5.53 35.26
CA ARG A 323 -2.65 4.49 36.31
C ARG A 323 -2.49 3.07 35.76
N GLN A 324 -3.21 2.74 34.68
CA GLN A 324 -3.17 1.41 34.06
C GLN A 324 -1.81 1.10 33.43
N VAL A 325 -1.16 2.08 32.78
CA VAL A 325 0.17 1.92 32.18
C VAL A 325 1.23 1.72 33.28
N LYS A 326 1.12 2.47 34.38
CA LYS A 326 1.97 2.28 35.57
C LYS A 326 1.76 0.93 36.25
N SER A 327 0.53 0.41 36.34
CA SER A 327 0.29 -0.92 36.91
C SER A 327 0.94 -1.99 36.02
N LEU A 328 0.66 -1.99 34.72
CA LEU A 328 1.29 -2.91 33.77
C LEU A 328 2.81 -2.90 33.90
N ALA A 329 3.46 -1.73 33.90
CA ALA A 329 4.90 -1.62 34.06
C ALA A 329 5.42 -2.14 35.42
N LYS A 330 4.69 -1.90 36.52
CA LYS A 330 5.01 -2.45 37.85
C LYS A 330 4.89 -3.98 37.87
N ASP A 331 3.91 -4.52 37.17
CA ASP A 331 3.59 -5.94 37.09
C ASP A 331 4.40 -6.66 35.98
N GLY A 332 5.50 -6.04 35.51
CA GLY A 332 6.47 -6.60 34.56
C GLY A 332 6.07 -6.54 33.08
N TRP A 333 4.89 -5.98 32.76
CA TRP A 333 4.37 -5.88 31.39
C TRP A 333 4.91 -4.67 30.64
N GLN A 334 5.30 -4.90 29.39
CA GLN A 334 5.86 -3.95 28.46
C GLN A 334 4.88 -3.66 27.31
N LEU A 335 4.94 -2.43 26.80
CA LEU A 335 4.20 -1.99 25.62
C LEU A 335 5.14 -1.89 24.40
N THR A 336 4.55 -1.86 23.20
CA THR A 336 5.30 -1.47 21.99
C THR A 336 5.44 0.05 21.92
N ARG A 337 6.24 0.59 20.99
CA ARG A 337 6.35 2.05 20.75
C ARG A 337 5.00 2.75 20.50
N ARG A 338 3.96 2.02 20.08
CA ARG A 338 2.59 2.55 19.94
C ARG A 338 1.88 2.82 21.28
N GLY A 339 2.40 2.34 22.40
CA GLY A 339 1.78 2.47 23.72
C GLY A 339 0.48 1.68 23.87
N PHE A 340 -0.34 2.11 24.83
CA PHE A 340 -1.66 1.54 25.10
C PHE A 340 -2.71 2.37 24.35
N GLY A 341 -3.06 1.95 23.14
CA GLY A 341 -4.07 2.56 22.28
C GLY A 341 -5.22 1.58 21.94
N PRO A 342 -6.05 1.89 20.91
CA PRO A 342 -7.22 1.08 20.54
C PRO A 342 -6.84 -0.36 20.16
N TRP A 343 -5.63 -0.53 19.63
CA TRP A 343 -4.95 -1.81 19.46
C TRP A 343 -3.65 -1.80 20.23
N ALA A 344 -3.64 -2.42 21.42
CA ALA A 344 -2.48 -2.49 22.29
C ALA A 344 -1.87 -3.89 22.27
N ARG A 345 -0.56 -3.98 22.02
CA ARG A 345 0.22 -5.21 22.20
C ARG A 345 0.99 -5.11 23.50
N ILE A 346 0.69 -6.01 24.44
CA ILE A 346 1.25 -6.03 25.78
C ILE A 346 1.98 -7.36 25.99
N TYR A 347 3.21 -7.35 26.51
CA TYR A 347 4.07 -8.54 26.59
C TYR A 347 5.09 -8.46 27.72
N ARG A 348 5.62 -9.59 28.15
CA ARG A 348 6.80 -9.66 29.03
C ARG A 348 7.77 -10.74 28.54
N GLU A 349 8.83 -11.02 29.30
CA GLU A 349 9.81 -12.04 28.93
C GLU A 349 9.19 -13.46 28.90
N PRO A 350 9.69 -14.40 28.07
CA PRO A 350 9.09 -15.72 27.95
C PRO A 350 9.35 -16.64 29.16
N GLU A 351 8.35 -16.82 30.01
CA GLU A 351 8.42 -17.74 31.16
C GLU A 351 8.36 -19.22 30.72
N ALA A 352 9.30 -20.05 31.21
CA ALA A 352 9.41 -21.47 30.88
C ALA A 352 9.38 -21.78 29.36
N GLY A 353 9.91 -20.86 28.53
CA GLY A 353 9.88 -20.94 27.07
C GLY A 353 8.51 -20.66 26.43
N ARG A 354 7.49 -20.32 27.22
CA ARG A 354 6.16 -19.92 26.75
C ARG A 354 6.12 -18.41 26.52
N ARG A 355 5.50 -18.00 25.42
CA ARG A 355 5.40 -16.60 25.02
C ARG A 355 4.30 -15.89 25.82
N GLN A 356 4.67 -14.91 26.65
CA GLN A 356 3.71 -14.12 27.43
C GLN A 356 3.44 -12.79 26.72
N CYS A 357 2.39 -12.77 25.89
CA CYS A 357 2.00 -11.62 25.07
C CYS A 357 0.50 -11.70 24.76
N VAL A 358 -0.19 -10.57 24.83
CA VAL A 358 -1.63 -10.43 24.60
C VAL A 358 -1.89 -9.21 23.72
N GLN A 359 -2.89 -9.28 22.84
CA GLN A 359 -3.42 -8.15 22.09
C GLN A 359 -4.73 -7.68 22.76
N LEU A 360 -4.91 -6.38 22.92
CA LEU A 360 -6.20 -5.78 23.27
C LEU A 360 -6.78 -5.03 22.08
N CYS A 361 -8.09 -5.17 21.86
CA CYS A 361 -8.90 -4.39 20.92
C CYS A 361 -9.97 -3.63 21.71
N VAL A 362 -9.75 -2.34 21.94
CA VAL A 362 -10.60 -1.51 22.81
C VAL A 362 -11.66 -0.80 21.96
N LEU A 363 -12.87 -1.35 21.91
CA LEU A 363 -13.96 -0.83 21.08
C LEU A 363 -14.29 0.65 21.34
N PRO A 364 -14.48 1.14 22.59
CA PRO A 364 -14.82 2.55 22.82
C PRO A 364 -13.71 3.55 22.46
N TRP A 365 -12.56 3.11 21.95
CA TRP A 365 -11.47 3.96 21.44
C TRP A 365 -11.34 3.94 19.91
N GLY A 366 -12.30 3.35 19.21
CA GLY A 366 -12.33 3.33 17.74
C GLY A 366 -11.57 2.18 17.11
N ALA A 367 -11.49 1.02 17.78
CA ALA A 367 -10.66 -0.09 17.32
C ALA A 367 -11.19 -0.80 16.05
N LEU A 368 -12.51 -0.85 15.84
CA LEU A 368 -13.15 -1.51 14.70
C LEU A 368 -13.93 -0.55 13.78
N ASP A 369 -13.97 0.74 14.10
CA ASP A 369 -14.68 1.82 13.40
C ASP A 369 -14.04 2.17 12.03
N GLY A 370 -12.94 1.51 11.66
CA GLY A 370 -12.21 1.80 10.44
C GLY A 370 -11.11 0.79 10.11
N GLY A 371 -10.22 1.16 9.19
CA GLY A 371 -9.15 0.25 8.75
C GLY A 371 -9.64 -0.97 7.97
N GLY A 372 -10.80 -0.84 7.30
CA GLY A 372 -11.42 -1.90 6.50
C GLY A 372 -12.27 -2.90 7.28
N TRP A 373 -12.40 -2.74 8.60
CA TRP A 373 -13.50 -3.33 9.34
C TRP A 373 -14.82 -2.64 8.98
N LYS A 374 -15.91 -3.40 9.02
CA LYS A 374 -17.30 -2.95 8.85
C LYS A 374 -18.18 -3.79 9.77
N VAL A 375 -18.04 -3.58 11.08
CA VAL A 375 -18.87 -4.26 12.08
C VAL A 375 -20.27 -3.61 12.06
N PRO A 376 -21.37 -4.38 12.06
CA PRO A 376 -22.72 -3.82 12.18
C PRO A 376 -22.89 -3.03 13.50
N GLU A 377 -23.68 -1.96 13.47
CA GLU A 377 -24.00 -1.21 14.68
C GLU A 377 -24.90 -2.03 15.64
N GLY A 378 -24.74 -1.81 16.94
CA GLY A 378 -25.55 -2.48 17.98
C GLY A 378 -25.29 -3.97 18.20
N LEU A 379 -24.38 -4.59 17.42
CA LEU A 379 -24.04 -6.01 17.48
C LEU A 379 -23.62 -6.46 18.90
N ALA A 380 -24.23 -7.52 19.43
CA ALA A 380 -23.99 -7.97 20.80
C ALA A 380 -22.63 -8.64 20.98
N ALA A 381 -22.10 -8.69 22.21
CA ALA A 381 -20.78 -9.27 22.49
C ALA A 381 -20.61 -10.75 22.03
N PRO A 382 -21.61 -11.65 22.17
CA PRO A 382 -21.58 -12.99 21.57
C PRO A 382 -21.45 -12.98 20.04
N GLU A 383 -22.22 -12.12 19.37
CA GLU A 383 -22.26 -12.02 17.91
C GLU A 383 -20.96 -11.42 17.35
N LEU A 384 -20.38 -10.44 18.06
CA LEU A 384 -19.07 -9.89 17.73
C LEU A 384 -17.96 -10.95 17.88
N ALA A 385 -18.06 -11.82 18.88
CA ALA A 385 -17.11 -12.89 19.09
C ALA A 385 -17.21 -13.95 17.97
N ARG A 386 -18.43 -14.31 17.55
CA ARG A 386 -18.71 -15.13 16.35
C ARG A 386 -18.14 -14.49 15.08
N LEU A 387 -18.39 -13.20 14.84
CA LEU A 387 -17.92 -12.45 13.66
C LEU A 387 -16.38 -12.47 13.59
N LEU A 388 -15.72 -12.03 14.65
CA LEU A 388 -14.26 -11.92 14.70
C LEU A 388 -13.60 -13.31 14.73
N GLY A 389 -14.21 -14.30 15.38
CA GLY A 389 -13.74 -15.68 15.44
C GLY A 389 -13.86 -16.42 14.11
N THR A 390 -14.93 -16.16 13.36
CA THR A 390 -15.11 -16.63 11.98
C THR A 390 -14.03 -16.04 11.06
N TYR A 391 -13.76 -14.73 11.16
CA TYR A 391 -12.62 -14.11 10.47
C TYR A 391 -11.28 -14.70 10.93
N ALA A 392 -11.06 -14.91 12.23
CA ALA A 392 -9.81 -15.46 12.76
C ALA A 392 -9.52 -16.87 12.20
N THR A 393 -10.55 -17.71 12.18
CA THR A 393 -10.53 -19.08 11.67
C THR A 393 -10.18 -19.10 10.18
N ARG A 394 -10.91 -18.34 9.35
CA ARG A 394 -10.72 -18.32 7.89
C ARG A 394 -9.47 -17.54 7.45
N VAL A 395 -9.13 -16.43 8.11
CA VAL A 395 -8.11 -15.44 7.65
C VAL A 395 -6.89 -15.41 8.56
N HIS A 396 -6.97 -14.75 9.72
CA HIS A 396 -5.96 -14.71 10.78
C HIS A 396 -6.55 -13.99 12.00
N THR A 397 -6.07 -14.28 13.22
CA THR A 397 -6.48 -13.56 14.44
C THR A 397 -6.32 -12.04 14.23
N PRO A 398 -7.37 -11.22 14.45
CA PRO A 398 -7.36 -9.80 14.10
C PRO A 398 -6.18 -9.00 14.69
N ARG A 399 -5.56 -8.14 13.87
CA ARG A 399 -4.34 -7.38 14.20
C ARG A 399 -4.43 -5.94 13.68
N GLY A 400 -5.08 -5.06 14.41
CA GLY A 400 -5.30 -3.69 13.94
C GLY A 400 -6.28 -3.66 12.77
N SER A 401 -6.05 -2.77 11.80
CA SER A 401 -6.77 -2.77 10.52
C SER A 401 -6.64 -4.10 9.77
N THR A 402 -7.65 -4.49 8.99
CA THR A 402 -7.61 -5.65 8.06
C THR A 402 -6.33 -5.73 7.21
N ALA A 403 -5.84 -4.58 6.73
CA ALA A 403 -4.59 -4.46 5.97
C ALA A 403 -3.33 -4.88 6.77
N VAL A 404 -3.35 -4.80 8.10
CA VAL A 404 -2.26 -5.25 8.98
C VAL A 404 -2.46 -6.73 9.35
N SER A 405 -3.68 -7.19 9.63
CA SER A 405 -4.01 -8.63 9.71
C SER A 405 -3.50 -9.40 8.48
N GLY A 406 -3.62 -8.82 7.29
CA GLY A 406 -3.12 -9.40 6.04
C GLY A 406 -1.60 -9.44 5.91
N LEU A 407 -0.86 -8.43 6.41
CA LEU A 407 0.61 -8.49 6.50
C LEU A 407 1.10 -9.51 7.53
N GLU A 408 0.44 -9.58 8.68
CA GLU A 408 0.74 -10.58 9.71
C GLU A 408 0.46 -11.99 9.16
N LEU A 409 -0.60 -12.18 8.36
CA LEU A 409 -0.89 -13.43 7.65
C LEU A 409 0.21 -13.82 6.63
N VAL A 410 0.70 -12.89 5.81
CA VAL A 410 1.87 -13.14 4.94
C VAL A 410 3.06 -13.64 5.77
N THR A 411 3.34 -12.97 6.89
CA THR A 411 4.45 -13.30 7.78
C THR A 411 4.25 -14.62 8.53
N ALA A 412 3.00 -15.00 8.85
CA ALA A 412 2.66 -16.25 9.53
C ALA A 412 2.80 -17.47 8.61
N LEU A 413 2.46 -17.31 7.32
CA LEU A 413 2.58 -18.36 6.29
C LEU A 413 3.98 -18.43 5.66
N ARG A 414 4.70 -17.30 5.61
CA ARG A 414 6.08 -17.18 5.13
C ARG A 414 6.97 -16.53 6.22
N PRO A 415 7.19 -17.19 7.37
CA PRO A 415 8.06 -16.64 8.40
C PRO A 415 9.49 -16.43 7.87
N PRO A 416 10.16 -15.33 8.23
CA PRO A 416 11.45 -14.95 7.63
C PRO A 416 12.58 -15.92 7.97
N THR A 417 12.52 -16.55 9.15
CA THR A 417 13.62 -17.33 9.72
C THR A 417 13.16 -18.62 10.40
N ARG A 418 14.09 -19.56 10.54
CA ARG A 418 13.96 -20.87 11.20
C ARG A 418 15.18 -21.15 12.07
N PRO A 419 15.05 -22.00 13.11
CA PRO A 419 16.21 -22.52 13.82
C PRO A 419 17.06 -23.41 12.89
N VAL A 420 18.37 -23.17 12.88
CA VAL A 420 19.38 -23.96 12.18
C VAL A 420 20.43 -24.41 13.19
N ARG A 421 20.76 -25.70 13.21
CA ARG A 421 21.77 -26.24 14.12
C ARG A 421 23.17 -26.05 13.53
N THR A 422 24.08 -25.50 14.33
CA THR A 422 25.51 -25.34 14.03
C THR A 422 26.34 -26.25 14.95
N GLY A 423 27.66 -26.34 14.72
CA GLY A 423 28.58 -26.98 15.68
C GLY A 423 28.60 -26.30 17.06
N SER A 424 28.19 -25.03 17.13
CA SER A 424 28.13 -24.20 18.35
C SER A 424 26.75 -24.13 19.04
N GLY A 425 25.72 -24.78 18.49
CA GLY A 425 24.37 -24.78 19.07
C GLY A 425 23.27 -24.55 18.04
N TRP A 426 22.40 -23.56 18.29
CA TRP A 426 21.31 -23.16 17.39
C TRP A 426 21.45 -21.69 17.00
N THR A 427 21.26 -21.38 15.72
CA THR A 427 21.23 -20.03 15.17
C THR A 427 19.94 -19.78 14.36
N SER A 428 19.72 -18.53 13.97
CA SER A 428 18.65 -18.12 13.06
C SER A 428 19.15 -18.20 11.61
N GLY A 429 18.47 -18.96 10.76
CA GLY A 429 18.72 -19.02 9.31
C GLY A 429 17.45 -18.77 8.49
N PRO A 430 17.57 -18.49 7.18
CA PRO A 430 16.42 -18.16 6.33
C PRO A 430 15.47 -19.35 6.12
N VAL A 431 14.19 -19.05 5.90
CA VAL A 431 13.20 -20.00 5.37
C VAL A 431 13.19 -19.88 3.84
N GLU A 432 13.25 -21.03 3.18
CA GLU A 432 13.18 -21.13 1.72
C GLU A 432 11.83 -20.62 1.20
N GLY A 433 11.85 -19.74 0.20
CA GLY A 433 10.64 -19.10 -0.33
C GLY A 433 10.05 -17.99 0.56
N SER A 434 10.80 -17.50 1.55
CA SER A 434 10.44 -16.36 2.42
C SER A 434 11.45 -15.22 2.32
N ARG A 435 11.01 -13.97 2.54
CA ARG A 435 11.90 -12.80 2.61
C ARG A 435 12.45 -12.66 4.04
N ALA A 436 13.73 -12.96 4.22
CA ALA A 436 14.37 -13.03 5.55
C ALA A 436 14.68 -11.65 6.18
N ARG A 437 14.80 -10.60 5.35
CA ARG A 437 15.10 -9.22 5.74
C ARG A 437 14.38 -8.22 4.83
N ALA A 438 14.37 -6.95 5.22
CA ALA A 438 14.08 -5.87 4.28
C ALA A 438 15.23 -5.73 3.25
N PHE A 439 14.89 -5.21 2.08
CA PHE A 439 15.82 -4.79 1.04
C PHE A 439 15.38 -3.40 0.60
N ASP A 440 16.32 -2.55 0.19
CA ASP A 440 15.97 -1.30 -0.48
C ASP A 440 15.37 -1.59 -1.87
N ALA A 441 14.49 -0.71 -2.34
CA ALA A 441 13.84 -0.81 -3.64
C ALA A 441 14.67 -0.12 -4.73
N ALA A 442 14.40 -0.40 -6.01
CA ALA A 442 15.06 0.31 -7.09
C ALA A 442 14.45 1.72 -7.29
N PRO A 443 15.23 2.74 -7.71
CA PRO A 443 14.74 4.10 -7.94
C PRO A 443 13.45 4.22 -8.79
N PRO A 444 13.23 3.49 -9.91
CA PRO A 444 11.97 3.62 -10.65
C PRO A 444 10.74 3.10 -9.87
N GLU A 445 10.91 2.19 -8.91
CA GLU A 445 9.79 1.52 -8.23
C GLU A 445 9.14 2.38 -7.13
N VAL A 446 9.86 3.35 -6.57
CA VAL A 446 9.51 3.97 -5.29
C VAL A 446 8.41 5.06 -5.40
N PRO A 447 7.60 5.27 -4.35
CA PRO A 447 6.74 6.45 -4.26
C PRO A 447 7.57 7.72 -4.03
N ASP A 448 6.98 8.87 -4.33
CA ASP A 448 7.69 10.15 -4.48
C ASP A 448 8.17 10.73 -3.14
N GLU A 449 7.66 10.24 -2.01
CA GLU A 449 8.20 10.54 -0.69
C GLU A 449 9.46 9.73 -0.34
N HIS A 450 9.82 8.71 -1.12
CA HIS A 450 10.98 7.86 -0.79
C HIS A 450 12.30 8.63 -0.97
N PRO A 451 13.33 8.42 -0.12
CA PRO A 451 14.63 9.07 -0.28
C PRO A 451 15.22 8.93 -1.70
N LEU A 452 15.17 7.72 -2.27
CA LEU A 452 15.64 7.42 -3.64
C LEU A 452 14.81 8.09 -4.76
N ALA A 453 13.70 8.76 -4.46
CA ALA A 453 12.94 9.54 -5.45
C ALA A 453 13.61 10.90 -5.74
N ALA A 454 14.51 11.38 -4.86
CA ALA A 454 15.28 12.61 -5.09
C ALA A 454 16.45 12.42 -6.09
N GLU A 455 16.81 11.18 -6.40
CA GLU A 455 17.88 10.79 -7.32
C GLU A 455 17.33 10.33 -8.69
N ARG A 456 16.05 10.62 -8.97
CA ARG A 456 15.27 10.07 -10.10
C ARG A 456 14.78 11.20 -11.02
N GLU A 457 14.93 11.02 -12.33
CA GLU A 457 14.36 11.91 -13.35
C GLU A 457 12.81 11.88 -13.30
N ASP A 458 12.13 12.99 -13.62
CA ASP A 458 10.67 13.16 -13.47
C ASP A 458 9.84 12.07 -14.21
N ASP A 459 10.36 11.54 -15.32
CA ASP A 459 9.74 10.51 -16.17
C ASP A 459 10.24 9.08 -15.87
N ALA A 460 11.31 8.90 -15.09
CA ALA A 460 11.94 7.61 -14.81
C ALA A 460 11.18 6.76 -13.77
N VAL A 461 9.84 6.76 -13.83
CA VAL A 461 8.93 6.11 -12.88
C VAL A 461 8.37 4.80 -13.45
N LEU A 462 8.38 3.73 -12.66
CA LEU A 462 7.58 2.53 -12.92
C LEU A 462 6.10 2.81 -12.61
N VAL A 463 5.32 3.20 -13.63
CA VAL A 463 3.91 3.56 -13.48
C VAL A 463 2.99 2.33 -13.53
N THR A 464 2.84 1.63 -12.40
CA THR A 464 1.85 0.54 -12.26
C THR A 464 0.62 0.95 -11.48
N GLU A 465 -0.43 1.36 -12.20
CA GLU A 465 -1.78 1.52 -11.66
C GLU A 465 -2.78 0.79 -12.56
N ALA A 466 -3.96 0.48 -12.02
CA ALA A 466 -5.02 -0.17 -12.78
C ALA A 466 -5.78 0.87 -13.64
N TRP A 467 -6.38 0.44 -14.75
CA TRP A 467 -6.85 1.35 -15.80
C TRP A 467 -7.91 2.35 -15.34
N ASP A 468 -7.90 3.52 -15.95
CA ASP A 468 -9.03 4.46 -16.02
C ASP A 468 -9.18 4.94 -17.48
N TRP A 469 -9.82 4.11 -18.31
CA TRP A 469 -9.90 4.28 -19.76
C TRP A 469 -11.36 4.24 -20.24
N HIS A 470 -11.68 5.06 -21.23
CA HIS A 470 -12.90 4.97 -22.02
C HIS A 470 -12.67 5.51 -23.43
N ARG A 471 -13.56 5.17 -24.36
CA ARG A 471 -13.49 5.64 -25.75
C ARG A 471 -14.86 6.07 -26.27
N PRO A 472 -14.92 6.83 -27.39
CA PRO A 472 -16.15 7.03 -28.12
C PRO A 472 -16.80 5.70 -28.55
N LEU A 473 -18.13 5.69 -28.59
CA LEU A 473 -18.91 4.56 -29.10
C LEU A 473 -18.71 4.39 -30.62
N THR A 474 -18.82 3.16 -31.10
CA THR A 474 -19.04 2.82 -32.53
C THR A 474 -20.52 2.94 -32.90
N ASP A 475 -20.85 2.89 -34.19
CA ASP A 475 -22.26 2.93 -34.64
C ASP A 475 -23.06 1.68 -34.24
N ARG A 476 -22.41 0.52 -34.14
CA ARG A 476 -23.02 -0.71 -33.61
C ARG A 476 -23.38 -0.53 -32.14
N GLU A 477 -22.48 0.05 -31.35
CA GLU A 477 -22.71 0.31 -29.93
C GLU A 477 -23.79 1.37 -29.72
N ARG A 478 -23.80 2.45 -30.52
CA ARG A 478 -24.84 3.51 -30.49
C ARG A 478 -26.28 2.99 -30.62
N ALA A 479 -26.48 1.82 -31.25
CA ALA A 479 -27.78 1.21 -31.45
C ALA A 479 -28.24 0.29 -30.29
N ALA A 480 -27.40 0.05 -29.29
CA ALA A 480 -27.75 -0.78 -28.14
C ALA A 480 -28.66 -0.02 -27.15
N PRO A 481 -29.67 -0.67 -26.53
CA PRO A 481 -30.51 -0.05 -25.51
C PRO A 481 -29.79 0.16 -24.17
N PHE A 482 -28.85 -0.72 -23.80
CA PHE A 482 -28.20 -0.72 -22.49
C PHE A 482 -26.67 -0.71 -22.58
N ALA A 483 -26.04 -0.36 -21.47
CA ALA A 483 -24.67 -0.76 -21.14
C ALA A 483 -24.65 -1.57 -19.85
N VAL A 484 -23.74 -2.54 -19.78
CA VAL A 484 -23.61 -3.51 -18.69
C VAL A 484 -22.17 -3.54 -18.18
N GLY A 485 -22.00 -3.46 -16.86
CA GLY A 485 -20.72 -3.56 -16.17
C GLY A 485 -20.44 -4.97 -15.65
N LEU A 486 -19.27 -5.52 -16.00
CA LEU A 486 -18.75 -6.79 -15.51
C LEU A 486 -17.47 -6.53 -14.70
N ASP A 487 -17.45 -6.92 -13.43
CA ASP A 487 -16.32 -6.70 -12.52
C ASP A 487 -15.65 -8.04 -12.15
N VAL A 488 -14.31 -8.09 -12.24
CA VAL A 488 -13.52 -9.29 -11.96
C VAL A 488 -13.39 -9.48 -10.45
N ASN A 489 -14.08 -10.49 -9.91
CA ASN A 489 -14.06 -10.82 -8.49
C ASN A 489 -12.61 -10.95 -7.98
N MET A 490 -12.24 -10.06 -7.05
CA MET A 490 -10.96 -10.08 -6.33
C MET A 490 -9.73 -10.17 -7.27
N ALA A 491 -9.68 -9.38 -8.34
CA ALA A 491 -8.67 -9.48 -9.40
C ALA A 491 -7.21 -9.53 -8.90
N PHE A 492 -6.82 -8.61 -8.00
CA PHE A 492 -5.47 -8.57 -7.42
C PHE A 492 -5.14 -9.78 -6.52
N LEU A 493 -6.15 -10.39 -5.87
CA LEU A 493 -5.95 -11.62 -5.11
C LEU A 493 -5.62 -12.77 -6.07
N ALA A 494 -6.41 -12.93 -7.14
CA ALA A 494 -6.18 -13.95 -8.16
C ALA A 494 -4.82 -13.77 -8.89
N ALA A 495 -4.44 -12.52 -9.18
CA ALA A 495 -3.18 -12.19 -9.84
C ALA A 495 -1.93 -12.54 -9.00
N ALA A 496 -2.03 -12.56 -7.66
CA ALA A 496 -0.94 -12.98 -6.78
C ALA A 496 -0.71 -14.52 -6.75
N GLY A 497 -1.56 -15.31 -7.42
CA GLY A 497 -1.55 -16.76 -7.35
C GLY A 497 -0.38 -17.38 -8.11
N ARG A 498 0.54 -18.03 -7.38
CA ARG A 498 1.81 -18.59 -7.92
C ARG A 498 2.71 -17.57 -8.64
N LEU A 499 2.41 -16.28 -8.54
CA LEU A 499 3.19 -15.21 -9.16
C LEU A 499 4.65 -15.28 -8.69
N ASN A 500 5.61 -15.23 -9.63
CA ASN A 500 7.01 -15.25 -9.28
C ASN A 500 7.42 -13.86 -8.76
N LEU A 501 7.78 -13.79 -7.48
CA LEU A 501 7.99 -12.55 -6.75
C LEU A 501 9.41 -12.50 -6.18
N PRO A 502 9.99 -11.29 -6.02
CA PRO A 502 11.36 -11.14 -5.56
C PRO A 502 11.56 -11.61 -4.11
N LEU A 503 12.64 -12.36 -3.91
CA LEU A 503 13.16 -12.78 -2.61
C LEU A 503 14.50 -12.11 -2.28
N SER A 504 15.20 -11.58 -3.29
CA SER A 504 16.42 -10.76 -3.18
C SER A 504 16.15 -9.25 -3.30
N GLY A 505 17.20 -8.45 -3.07
CA GLY A 505 17.24 -7.03 -3.41
C GLY A 505 17.53 -6.78 -4.91
N PRO A 506 17.41 -5.52 -5.37
CA PRO A 506 17.70 -5.09 -6.74
C PRO A 506 19.17 -5.22 -7.13
N VAL A 507 19.41 -5.62 -8.38
CA VAL A 507 20.70 -5.51 -9.09
C VAL A 507 20.48 -4.68 -10.34
N HIS A 508 21.28 -3.63 -10.56
CA HIS A 508 21.22 -2.83 -11.79
C HIS A 508 22.06 -3.49 -12.88
N GLU A 509 21.47 -3.66 -14.06
CA GLU A 509 22.11 -4.26 -15.23
C GLU A 509 21.82 -3.40 -16.46
N LEU A 510 22.85 -3.15 -17.28
CA LEU A 510 22.77 -2.41 -18.53
C LEU A 510 22.66 -3.38 -19.71
N GLU A 511 21.85 -3.03 -20.70
CA GLU A 511 21.50 -3.85 -21.87
C GLU A 511 21.12 -5.32 -21.55
N PRO A 512 20.33 -5.61 -20.50
CA PRO A 512 20.12 -6.99 -20.05
C PRO A 512 19.20 -7.77 -20.99
N VAL A 513 19.58 -9.02 -21.29
CA VAL A 513 18.73 -9.95 -22.04
C VAL A 513 17.48 -10.28 -21.23
N PHE A 514 16.30 -10.04 -21.80
CA PHE A 514 15.03 -10.23 -21.12
C PHE A 514 14.72 -11.72 -20.84
N ASP A 515 14.72 -12.12 -19.56
CA ASP A 515 14.10 -13.38 -19.10
C ASP A 515 12.85 -13.10 -18.25
N LYS A 516 11.69 -13.48 -18.78
CA LYS A 516 10.38 -13.41 -18.09
C LYS A 516 10.28 -14.21 -16.78
N LYS A 517 11.29 -15.02 -16.44
CA LYS A 517 11.40 -15.67 -15.12
C LYS A 517 11.98 -14.77 -14.04
N VAL A 518 12.81 -13.79 -14.40
CA VAL A 518 13.51 -12.91 -13.44
C VAL A 518 12.62 -11.71 -13.15
N PRO A 519 12.01 -11.59 -11.96
CA PRO A 519 11.21 -10.42 -11.62
C PRO A 519 12.12 -9.19 -11.51
N GLY A 520 11.63 -8.06 -12.01
CA GLY A 520 12.37 -6.81 -12.07
C GLY A 520 11.57 -5.70 -12.78
N SER A 521 12.10 -4.50 -12.67
CA SER A 521 11.74 -3.35 -13.50
C SER A 521 12.69 -3.27 -14.69
N TRP A 522 12.18 -3.01 -15.87
CA TRP A 522 12.93 -2.99 -17.12
C TRP A 522 12.60 -1.70 -17.88
N ARG A 523 13.61 -1.00 -18.42
CA ARG A 523 13.43 0.18 -19.29
C ARG A 523 13.46 -0.29 -20.75
N ALA A 524 12.37 -0.10 -21.47
CA ALA A 524 12.24 -0.53 -22.86
C ALA A 524 11.33 0.44 -23.62
N ASP A 525 11.48 0.50 -24.95
CA ASP A 525 10.55 1.22 -25.82
C ASP A 525 9.48 0.26 -26.35
N LEU A 526 8.20 0.62 -26.16
CA LEU A 526 7.04 -0.10 -26.67
C LEU A 526 6.17 0.77 -27.59
N SER A 527 6.62 1.97 -27.97
CA SER A 527 5.85 2.92 -28.81
C SER A 527 5.55 2.39 -30.21
N GLY A 528 6.43 1.55 -30.76
CA GLY A 528 6.23 0.88 -32.05
C GLY A 528 5.19 -0.26 -32.04
N LEU A 529 4.63 -0.64 -30.88
CA LEU A 529 3.68 -1.75 -30.77
C LEU A 529 2.24 -1.28 -31.05
N ALA A 530 1.82 -1.41 -32.31
CA ALA A 530 0.43 -1.17 -32.70
C ALA A 530 -0.53 -2.23 -32.11
N LEU A 531 -1.61 -1.77 -31.46
CA LEU A 531 -2.67 -2.60 -30.88
C LEU A 531 -4.05 -2.13 -31.38
N ASP A 532 -5.08 -2.94 -31.12
CA ASP A 532 -6.48 -2.64 -31.45
C ASP A 532 -6.99 -1.40 -30.66
N PRO A 533 -7.39 -0.30 -31.33
CA PRO A 533 -7.86 0.92 -30.67
C PRO A 533 -9.25 0.78 -30.01
N LEU A 534 -9.94 -0.36 -30.20
CA LEU A 534 -11.18 -0.68 -29.45
C LEU A 534 -10.91 -1.26 -28.06
N LEU A 535 -9.64 -1.50 -27.71
CA LEU A 535 -9.17 -2.00 -26.41
C LEU A 535 -8.27 -0.96 -25.70
N PRO A 536 -8.25 -0.93 -24.36
CA PRO A 536 -7.27 -0.12 -23.61
C PRO A 536 -5.86 -0.68 -23.81
N ASN A 537 -4.89 0.17 -24.14
CA ASN A 537 -3.49 -0.26 -24.21
C ASN A 537 -3.02 -0.76 -22.83
N PRO A 538 -2.41 -1.97 -22.73
CA PRO A 538 -2.02 -2.53 -21.45
C PRO A 538 -0.72 -1.93 -20.88
N PHE A 539 -0.03 -1.04 -21.59
CA PHE A 539 1.26 -0.46 -21.17
C PHE A 539 1.15 0.90 -20.50
N THR A 540 -0.06 1.46 -20.38
CA THR A 540 -0.33 2.77 -19.75
C THR A 540 -1.55 2.68 -18.81
N PRO A 541 -1.67 3.54 -17.77
CA PRO A 541 -2.84 3.55 -16.89
C PRO A 541 -4.10 4.16 -17.52
N ASP A 542 -3.93 5.09 -18.46
CA ASP A 542 -5.02 5.74 -19.19
C ASP A 542 -5.43 4.97 -20.45
N GLY A 543 -4.72 3.88 -20.79
CA GLY A 543 -4.96 3.07 -21.99
C GLY A 543 -4.49 3.71 -23.30
N SER A 544 -3.71 4.79 -23.27
CA SER A 544 -3.06 5.41 -24.43
C SER A 544 -1.87 4.59 -24.97
N ALA A 545 -1.46 4.82 -26.22
CA ALA A 545 -0.24 4.20 -26.74
C ALA A 545 1.02 4.82 -26.09
N PRO A 546 2.03 4.03 -25.68
CA PRO A 546 3.32 4.57 -25.25
C PRO A 546 3.96 5.46 -26.31
N THR A 547 4.58 6.56 -25.88
CA THR A 547 5.20 7.57 -26.77
C THR A 547 6.72 7.46 -26.88
N GLY A 548 7.35 6.53 -26.15
CA GLY A 548 8.78 6.26 -26.18
C GLY A 548 9.22 5.27 -25.09
N PRO A 549 10.52 5.26 -24.72
CA PRO A 549 11.05 4.40 -23.67
C PRO A 549 10.44 4.68 -22.28
N ALA A 550 10.02 3.63 -21.57
CA ALA A 550 9.47 3.75 -20.22
C ALA A 550 9.87 2.56 -19.33
N TRP A 551 9.63 2.69 -18.02
CA TRP A 551 9.82 1.62 -17.04
C TRP A 551 8.59 0.72 -16.93
N TYR A 552 8.81 -0.57 -17.04
CA TYR A 552 7.78 -1.60 -17.06
C TYR A 552 8.15 -2.76 -16.13
N SER A 553 7.16 -3.43 -15.53
CA SER A 553 7.43 -4.67 -14.80
C SER A 553 7.62 -5.85 -15.76
N THR A 554 8.21 -6.91 -15.24
CA THR A 554 8.40 -8.19 -15.97
C THR A 554 7.09 -8.75 -16.52
N ALA A 555 5.96 -8.52 -15.83
CA ALA A 555 4.63 -8.97 -16.28
C ALA A 555 4.17 -8.22 -17.55
N LYS A 556 4.51 -6.94 -17.69
CA LYS A 556 4.24 -6.14 -18.89
C LYS A 556 5.14 -6.55 -20.04
N LEU A 557 6.47 -6.61 -19.85
CA LEU A 557 7.39 -7.03 -20.93
C LEU A 557 7.10 -8.44 -21.45
N ALA A 558 6.81 -9.39 -20.55
CA ALA A 558 6.41 -10.73 -20.95
C ALA A 558 5.15 -10.72 -21.84
N TYR A 559 4.22 -9.79 -21.58
CA TYR A 559 3.02 -9.61 -22.39
C TYR A 559 3.28 -8.83 -23.70
N ALA A 560 4.22 -7.88 -23.72
CA ALA A 560 4.65 -7.23 -24.95
C ALA A 560 5.26 -8.23 -25.95
N VAL A 561 6.05 -9.20 -25.46
CA VAL A 561 6.55 -10.32 -26.27
C VAL A 561 5.42 -11.24 -26.75
N GLU A 562 4.41 -11.52 -25.91
CA GLU A 562 3.20 -12.27 -26.34
C GLU A 562 2.37 -11.52 -27.41
N LEU A 563 2.43 -10.19 -27.42
CA LEU A 563 1.80 -9.31 -28.42
C LEU A 563 2.70 -9.03 -29.64
N GLY A 564 3.91 -9.57 -29.69
CA GLY A 564 4.80 -9.53 -30.86
C GLY A 564 5.87 -8.42 -30.89
N ALA A 565 6.11 -7.71 -29.78
CA ALA A 565 7.19 -6.72 -29.70
C ALA A 565 8.59 -7.37 -29.63
N ASP A 566 9.55 -6.79 -30.36
CA ASP A 566 10.99 -7.09 -30.20
C ASP A 566 11.54 -6.33 -28.98
N VAL A 567 11.37 -6.93 -27.81
CA VAL A 567 11.71 -6.33 -26.51
C VAL A 567 13.22 -6.35 -26.27
N ARG A 568 13.85 -5.17 -26.34
CA ARG A 568 15.27 -4.94 -26.05
C ARG A 568 15.40 -3.94 -24.90
N PRO A 569 15.57 -4.39 -23.64
CA PRO A 569 15.74 -3.50 -22.51
C PRO A 569 17.07 -2.75 -22.58
N SER A 570 17.07 -1.43 -22.39
CA SER A 570 18.30 -0.64 -22.27
C SER A 570 18.94 -0.77 -20.88
N GLU A 571 18.12 -1.00 -19.85
CA GLU A 571 18.55 -1.26 -18.48
C GLU A 571 17.46 -2.02 -17.69
N GLY A 572 17.85 -2.64 -16.58
CA GLY A 572 16.96 -3.38 -15.70
C GLY A 572 17.41 -3.39 -14.25
N TRP A 573 16.45 -3.49 -13.34
CA TRP A 573 16.64 -3.65 -11.89
C TRP A 573 16.12 -5.02 -11.45
N LEU A 574 16.98 -6.02 -11.57
CA LEU A 574 16.63 -7.44 -11.57
C LEU A 574 16.74 -8.10 -10.20
N ARG A 575 16.06 -9.24 -10.02
CA ARG A 575 15.91 -9.95 -8.73
C ARG A 575 16.15 -11.45 -8.90
N HIS A 576 17.42 -11.83 -8.86
CA HIS A 576 17.90 -13.19 -9.18
C HIS A 576 17.42 -14.28 -8.20
N GLU A 577 17.13 -13.97 -6.94
CA GLU A 577 16.37 -14.87 -6.07
C GLU A 577 14.88 -14.49 -6.12
N SER A 578 14.05 -15.46 -6.50
CA SER A 578 12.60 -15.26 -6.65
C SER A 578 11.82 -16.55 -6.32
N GLY A 579 10.52 -16.41 -6.07
CA GLY A 579 9.64 -17.55 -5.86
C GLY A 579 8.17 -17.18 -5.64
N PRO A 580 7.27 -18.16 -5.50
CA PRO A 580 5.85 -17.97 -5.24
C PRO A 580 5.60 -17.58 -3.77
N TYR A 581 6.08 -16.39 -3.38
CA TYR A 581 6.04 -15.88 -2.01
C TYR A 581 4.60 -15.84 -1.46
N LEU A 582 3.69 -15.21 -2.21
CA LEU A 582 2.29 -14.98 -1.80
C LEU A 582 1.33 -16.14 -2.10
N ASP A 583 1.77 -17.25 -2.69
CA ASP A 583 0.88 -18.37 -3.04
C ASP A 583 0.13 -18.99 -1.83
N PRO A 584 0.74 -19.21 -0.64
CA PRO A 584 -0.01 -19.64 0.54
C PRO A 584 -1.03 -18.59 1.03
N TRP A 585 -0.68 -17.30 0.95
CA TRP A 585 -1.54 -16.18 1.34
C TRP A 585 -2.76 -16.07 0.42
N HIS A 586 -2.55 -16.20 -0.90
CA HIS A 586 -3.63 -16.33 -1.88
C HIS A 586 -4.51 -17.52 -1.54
N LYS A 587 -3.94 -18.71 -1.32
CA LYS A 587 -4.71 -19.93 -1.04
C LYS A 587 -5.63 -19.76 0.17
N ARG A 588 -5.11 -19.24 1.30
CA ARG A 588 -5.93 -19.03 2.50
C ARG A 588 -7.02 -17.99 2.29
N LEU A 589 -6.72 -16.83 1.67
CA LEU A 589 -7.72 -15.80 1.41
C LEU A 589 -8.75 -16.20 0.34
N ARG A 590 -8.37 -16.97 -0.68
CA ARG A 590 -9.31 -17.53 -1.66
C ARG A 590 -10.27 -18.51 -1.00
N GLN A 591 -9.77 -19.39 -0.13
CA GLN A 591 -10.63 -20.34 0.56
C GLN A 591 -11.58 -19.58 1.50
N ALA A 592 -11.05 -18.69 2.34
CA ALA A 592 -11.84 -17.81 3.21
C ALA A 592 -12.98 -17.10 2.47
N TYR A 593 -12.68 -16.49 1.32
CA TYR A 593 -13.67 -15.82 0.48
C TYR A 593 -14.75 -16.79 -0.04
N VAL A 594 -14.38 -17.98 -0.54
CA VAL A 594 -15.35 -18.96 -1.04
C VAL A 594 -16.23 -19.52 0.08
N ASP A 595 -15.63 -19.84 1.24
CA ASP A 595 -16.35 -20.35 2.40
C ASP A 595 -17.41 -19.33 2.87
N THR A 596 -17.08 -18.03 2.86
CA THR A 596 -18.03 -16.96 3.18
C THR A 596 -19.09 -16.77 2.10
N MET A 597 -18.75 -16.80 0.80
CA MET A 597 -19.77 -16.72 -0.26
C MET A 597 -20.75 -17.91 -0.20
N ALA A 598 -20.26 -19.11 0.10
CA ALA A 598 -21.09 -20.30 0.27
C ALA A 598 -21.97 -20.23 1.54
N ALA A 599 -21.44 -19.71 2.66
CA ALA A 599 -22.22 -19.44 3.87
C ALA A 599 -23.33 -18.38 3.65
N LEU A 600 -23.11 -17.47 2.70
CA LEU A 600 -24.10 -16.48 2.23
C LEU A 600 -24.96 -16.99 1.06
N GLY A 601 -25.03 -18.31 0.84
CA GLY A 601 -25.94 -18.93 -0.14
C GLY A 601 -25.45 -18.94 -1.59
N VAL A 602 -24.22 -18.50 -1.88
CA VAL A 602 -23.65 -18.43 -3.24
C VAL A 602 -22.47 -19.42 -3.39
N PRO A 603 -22.73 -20.73 -3.60
CA PRO A 603 -21.68 -21.73 -3.78
C PRO A 603 -20.87 -21.51 -5.06
N LEU A 604 -19.66 -22.08 -5.09
CA LEU A 604 -18.61 -21.80 -6.08
C LEU A 604 -19.02 -22.08 -7.53
N ASP A 605 -19.91 -23.04 -7.72
CA ASP A 605 -20.34 -23.65 -8.97
C ASP A 605 -21.77 -23.26 -9.40
N LEU A 606 -22.47 -22.40 -8.62
CA LEU A 606 -23.84 -21.97 -8.93
C LEU A 606 -23.95 -21.40 -10.36
N ALA A 607 -23.03 -20.51 -10.73
CA ALA A 607 -22.99 -19.89 -12.05
C ALA A 607 -22.66 -20.84 -13.22
N ASP A 608 -22.17 -22.06 -12.95
CA ASP A 608 -21.86 -23.06 -13.98
C ASP A 608 -23.09 -23.93 -14.33
N HIS A 609 -24.09 -24.01 -13.46
CA HIS A 609 -25.31 -24.81 -13.70
C HIS A 609 -26.61 -23.98 -13.75
N ASP A 610 -26.69 -22.88 -12.99
CA ASP A 610 -27.79 -21.91 -13.05
C ASP A 610 -27.25 -20.46 -12.98
N PRO A 611 -26.94 -19.85 -14.13
CA PRO A 611 -26.50 -18.45 -14.20
C PRO A 611 -27.53 -17.44 -13.68
N GLU A 612 -28.83 -17.73 -13.77
CA GLU A 612 -29.88 -16.78 -13.38
C GLU A 612 -30.10 -16.84 -11.86
N ALA A 613 -30.11 -18.04 -11.26
CA ALA A 613 -30.08 -18.20 -9.80
C ALA A 613 -28.80 -17.62 -9.18
N PHE A 614 -27.65 -17.73 -9.86
CA PHE A 614 -26.43 -17.02 -9.45
C PHE A 614 -26.60 -15.49 -9.44
N LEU A 615 -27.21 -14.91 -10.47
CA LEU A 615 -27.45 -13.46 -10.51
C LEU A 615 -28.45 -13.02 -9.43
N ALA A 616 -29.53 -13.77 -9.22
CA ALA A 616 -30.49 -13.52 -8.16
C ALA A 616 -29.84 -13.57 -6.77
N ALA A 617 -29.07 -14.63 -6.47
CA ALA A 617 -28.37 -14.77 -5.19
C ALA A 617 -27.28 -13.71 -4.98
N MET A 618 -26.64 -13.23 -6.05
CA MET A 618 -25.69 -12.10 -5.99
C MET A 618 -26.37 -10.74 -5.77
N ALA A 619 -27.62 -10.57 -6.23
CA ALA A 619 -28.44 -9.38 -5.95
C ALA A 619 -28.94 -9.37 -4.50
N ALA A 620 -29.56 -10.48 -4.05
CA ALA A 620 -30.04 -10.66 -2.69
C ALA A 620 -28.92 -10.78 -1.63
N LEU A 621 -27.65 -10.74 -2.03
CA LEU A 621 -26.50 -10.90 -1.13
C LEU A 621 -26.50 -9.89 0.04
N GLY A 622 -27.12 -8.72 -0.12
CA GLY A 622 -27.27 -7.72 0.95
C GLY A 622 -28.16 -8.15 2.12
N GLU A 623 -29.01 -9.17 1.93
CA GLU A 623 -29.99 -9.65 2.91
C GLU A 623 -29.46 -10.82 3.79
N GLY A 624 -28.22 -11.27 3.54
CA GLY A 624 -27.59 -12.35 4.31
C GLY A 624 -27.22 -11.96 5.76
N ASP A 625 -26.73 -12.94 6.53
CA ASP A 625 -26.29 -12.74 7.93
C ASP A 625 -25.32 -11.54 8.06
N PRO A 626 -25.67 -10.47 8.80
CA PRO A 626 -24.85 -9.28 8.93
C PRO A 626 -23.42 -9.56 9.43
N ALA A 627 -23.21 -10.61 10.24
CA ALA A 627 -21.88 -11.00 10.69
C ALA A 627 -21.06 -11.62 9.55
N GLU A 628 -21.65 -12.49 8.73
CA GLU A 628 -20.97 -13.07 7.56
C GLU A 628 -20.75 -12.03 6.45
N LEU A 629 -21.64 -11.05 6.28
CA LEU A 629 -21.41 -9.90 5.39
C LEU A 629 -20.27 -9.00 5.88
N ALA A 630 -20.16 -8.79 7.19
CA ALA A 630 -19.02 -8.10 7.79
C ALA A 630 -17.71 -8.88 7.61
N VAL A 631 -17.73 -10.20 7.74
CA VAL A 631 -16.59 -11.10 7.46
C VAL A 631 -16.21 -11.04 5.98
N LEU A 632 -17.18 -11.06 5.05
CA LEU A 632 -16.94 -10.91 3.61
C LEU A 632 -16.28 -9.58 3.29
N GLY A 633 -16.76 -8.49 3.90
CA GLY A 633 -16.16 -7.17 3.83
C GLY A 633 -14.71 -7.17 4.34
N ALA A 634 -14.48 -7.73 5.52
CA ALA A 634 -13.15 -7.82 6.13
C ALA A 634 -12.18 -8.68 5.30
N ILE A 635 -12.62 -9.77 4.68
CA ILE A 635 -11.80 -10.59 3.76
C ILE A 635 -11.39 -9.76 2.53
N LYS A 636 -12.35 -9.10 1.87
CA LYS A 636 -12.11 -8.25 0.70
C LYS A 636 -11.13 -7.11 1.03
N GLN A 637 -11.29 -6.47 2.18
CA GLN A 637 -10.39 -5.40 2.65
C GLN A 637 -9.03 -5.94 3.12
N THR A 638 -8.94 -7.16 3.64
CA THR A 638 -7.65 -7.81 3.95
C THR A 638 -6.85 -8.04 2.67
N ALA A 639 -7.48 -8.57 1.61
CA ALA A 639 -6.83 -8.76 0.31
C ALA A 639 -6.34 -7.43 -0.27
N LYS A 640 -7.24 -6.45 -0.49
CA LYS A 640 -6.92 -5.13 -1.05
C LYS A 640 -5.89 -4.37 -0.19
N GLY A 641 -6.07 -4.40 1.12
CA GLY A 641 -5.21 -3.75 2.09
C GLY A 641 -3.79 -4.30 2.13
N THR A 642 -3.60 -5.62 2.00
CA THR A 642 -2.26 -6.22 1.97
C THR A 642 -1.47 -5.76 0.74
N ILE A 643 -2.08 -5.78 -0.45
CA ILE A 643 -1.41 -5.34 -1.69
C ILE A 643 -1.03 -3.85 -1.61
N GLY A 644 -1.91 -3.00 -1.06
CA GLY A 644 -1.59 -1.59 -0.81
C GLY A 644 -0.50 -1.37 0.25
N LYS A 645 -0.28 -2.32 1.16
CA LYS A 645 0.75 -2.21 2.21
C LYS A 645 2.17 -2.49 1.73
N PHE A 646 2.35 -3.18 0.60
CA PHE A 646 3.67 -3.43 0.01
C PHE A 646 4.33 -2.15 -0.50
N ARG A 647 3.55 -1.17 -0.99
CA ARG A 647 3.97 0.20 -1.33
C ARG A 647 3.40 1.22 -0.31
N GLU A 648 3.49 0.92 0.99
CA GLU A 648 2.99 1.83 2.03
C GLU A 648 3.82 3.13 2.08
N ARG A 649 3.19 4.24 1.67
CA ARG A 649 3.65 5.64 1.83
C ARG A 649 3.74 6.03 3.32
N PRO A 650 4.50 7.08 3.71
CA PRO A 650 4.53 7.58 5.09
C PRO A 650 3.14 8.04 5.57
N ARG A 651 2.98 8.18 6.90
CA ARG A 651 1.70 8.59 7.54
C ARG A 651 1.94 9.52 8.72
N GLY A 652 1.12 10.57 8.81
CA GLY A 652 1.06 11.49 9.95
C GLY A 652 1.99 12.70 9.84
N PHE A 653 1.65 13.78 10.54
CA PHE A 653 2.24 15.12 10.44
C PHE A 653 3.73 15.24 10.83
N GLY A 654 4.34 14.18 11.37
CA GLY A 654 5.76 14.17 11.77
C GLY A 654 6.73 13.77 10.64
N TYR A 655 6.23 13.39 9.46
CA TYR A 655 7.06 13.04 8.32
C TYR A 655 7.65 14.27 7.62
N ARG A 656 8.91 14.21 7.17
CA ARG A 656 9.55 15.22 6.32
C ARG A 656 9.99 14.58 5.00
N PRO A 657 9.77 15.22 3.83
CA PRO A 657 10.22 14.72 2.53
C PRO A 657 11.68 14.25 2.53
N GLY A 658 11.97 13.16 1.80
CA GLY A 658 13.31 12.57 1.70
C GLY A 658 13.75 11.75 2.93
N GLN A 659 12.93 11.57 3.96
CA GLN A 659 13.28 10.74 5.12
C GLN A 659 12.80 9.28 4.98
N ARG A 660 13.48 8.34 5.64
CA ARG A 660 12.97 6.96 5.80
C ARG A 660 11.83 6.91 6.81
N TRP A 661 10.83 6.07 6.57
CA TRP A 661 9.75 5.77 7.52
C TRP A 661 9.68 4.28 7.86
N ALA A 662 9.11 3.96 9.02
CA ALA A 662 9.11 2.61 9.62
C ALA A 662 8.34 1.51 8.84
N ALA A 663 7.88 1.78 7.61
CA ALA A 663 7.41 0.74 6.70
C ALA A 663 8.55 0.11 5.89
N LEU A 664 9.59 0.89 5.58
CA LEU A 664 10.73 0.49 4.73
C LEU A 664 11.56 -0.63 5.36
N ASP A 665 11.63 -0.67 6.70
CA ASP A 665 12.44 -1.62 7.45
C ASP A 665 11.74 -2.99 7.65
N ARG A 666 10.61 -3.22 6.97
CA ARG A 666 9.82 -4.47 7.02
C ARG A 666 10.19 -5.38 5.84
N PRO A 667 10.46 -6.69 6.05
CA PRO A 667 10.69 -7.64 4.95
C PRO A 667 9.56 -7.74 3.92
N THR A 668 8.34 -7.31 4.29
CA THR A 668 7.14 -7.28 3.43
C THR A 668 6.94 -5.97 2.65
N TRP A 669 7.70 -4.91 2.91
CA TRP A 669 7.63 -3.71 2.07
C TRP A 669 8.49 -3.92 0.83
N ASP A 670 7.87 -3.77 -0.34
CA ASP A 670 8.46 -3.96 -1.66
C ASP A 670 7.49 -3.39 -2.72
N PRO A 671 7.81 -2.25 -3.36
CA PRO A 671 6.94 -1.67 -4.37
C PRO A 671 6.81 -2.54 -5.62
N LEU A 672 7.86 -3.29 -6.01
CA LEU A 672 7.82 -4.20 -7.17
C LEU A 672 6.86 -5.37 -6.93
N VAL A 673 6.72 -5.87 -5.70
CA VAL A 673 5.69 -6.88 -5.34
C VAL A 673 4.28 -6.36 -5.58
N ARG A 674 3.99 -5.07 -5.29
CA ARG A 674 2.71 -4.46 -5.68
C ARG A 674 2.59 -4.36 -7.19
N ALA A 675 3.61 -3.82 -7.85
CA ALA A 675 3.64 -3.58 -9.30
C ALA A 675 3.34 -4.87 -10.09
N LEU A 676 4.04 -5.96 -9.80
CA LEU A 676 3.84 -7.26 -10.45
C LEU A 676 2.42 -7.82 -10.23
N VAL A 677 1.80 -7.60 -9.07
CA VAL A 677 0.41 -8.04 -8.81
C VAL A 677 -0.61 -7.20 -9.59
N VAL A 678 -0.45 -5.88 -9.62
CA VAL A 678 -1.33 -4.97 -10.38
C VAL A 678 -1.21 -5.24 -11.87
N ASP A 679 0.02 -5.30 -12.39
CA ASP A 679 0.28 -5.53 -13.80
C ASP A 679 -0.20 -6.90 -14.27
N THR A 680 -0.02 -7.94 -13.45
CA THR A 680 -0.56 -9.28 -13.75
C THR A 680 -2.10 -9.27 -13.79
N ALA A 681 -2.76 -8.45 -12.96
CA ALA A 681 -4.22 -8.28 -13.04
C ALA A 681 -4.63 -7.57 -14.34
N THR A 682 -3.98 -6.45 -14.70
CA THR A 682 -4.24 -5.71 -15.96
C THR A 682 -4.00 -6.59 -17.19
N VAL A 683 -2.86 -7.29 -17.26
CA VAL A 683 -2.53 -8.22 -18.36
C VAL A 683 -3.56 -9.34 -18.46
N ASN A 684 -3.98 -9.91 -17.33
CA ASN A 684 -5.02 -10.95 -17.32
C ASN A 684 -6.41 -10.42 -17.68
N LEU A 685 -6.72 -9.14 -17.44
CA LEU A 685 -7.95 -8.52 -17.94
C LEU A 685 -7.83 -8.25 -19.45
N HIS A 686 -6.73 -7.69 -19.94
CA HIS A 686 -6.49 -7.48 -21.37
C HIS A 686 -6.68 -8.76 -22.19
N ARG A 687 -6.01 -9.86 -21.80
CA ARG A 687 -6.16 -11.18 -22.46
C ARG A 687 -7.62 -11.65 -22.53
N LYS A 688 -8.45 -11.37 -21.52
CA LYS A 688 -9.89 -11.71 -21.53
C LYS A 688 -10.70 -10.78 -22.43
N LEU A 689 -10.42 -9.47 -22.42
CA LEU A 689 -11.08 -8.49 -23.26
C LEU A 689 -10.79 -8.73 -24.75
N THR A 690 -9.52 -8.94 -25.12
CA THR A 690 -9.12 -9.32 -26.49
C THR A 690 -9.82 -10.60 -26.92
N ARG A 691 -9.89 -11.62 -26.06
CA ARG A 691 -10.58 -12.87 -26.38
C ARG A 691 -12.09 -12.67 -26.53
N LEU A 692 -12.74 -11.92 -25.65
CA LEU A 692 -14.19 -11.66 -25.74
C LEU A 692 -14.53 -10.87 -27.01
N HIS A 693 -13.70 -9.87 -27.36
CA HIS A 693 -13.88 -9.11 -28.59
C HIS A 693 -13.73 -10.02 -29.83
N ALA A 694 -12.71 -10.88 -29.88
CA ALA A 694 -12.51 -11.83 -30.96
C ALA A 694 -13.59 -12.96 -31.01
N GLU A 695 -14.19 -13.31 -29.87
CA GLU A 695 -15.19 -14.39 -29.76
C GLU A 695 -16.62 -13.93 -30.08
N LEU A 696 -16.97 -12.66 -29.80
CA LEU A 696 -18.35 -12.12 -29.91
C LEU A 696 -18.49 -10.85 -30.76
N GLY A 697 -17.40 -10.16 -31.10
CA GLY A 697 -17.44 -8.81 -31.68
C GLY A 697 -17.86 -7.73 -30.69
N THR A 698 -17.72 -7.97 -29.38
CA THR A 698 -18.16 -7.10 -28.28
C THR A 698 -16.95 -6.49 -27.55
N PRO A 699 -16.41 -5.35 -28.02
CA PRO A 699 -15.35 -4.63 -27.31
C PRO A 699 -15.89 -3.91 -26.07
N PRO A 700 -15.05 -3.62 -25.06
CA PRO A 700 -15.41 -2.71 -23.98
C PRO A 700 -15.50 -1.27 -24.50
N LEU A 701 -16.44 -0.47 -23.99
CA LEU A 701 -16.50 0.98 -24.21
C LEU A 701 -15.77 1.77 -23.11
N ALA A 702 -15.61 1.16 -21.93
CA ALA A 702 -14.86 1.71 -20.81
C ALA A 702 -14.34 0.62 -19.87
N VAL A 703 -13.26 0.92 -19.14
CA VAL A 703 -12.67 0.07 -18.11
C VAL A 703 -12.20 0.95 -16.93
N LEU A 704 -12.51 0.52 -15.70
CA LEU A 704 -11.99 1.10 -14.47
C LEU A 704 -11.52 -0.01 -13.54
N SER A 705 -10.22 -0.07 -13.28
CA SER A 705 -9.54 -1.12 -12.49
C SER A 705 -9.85 -2.54 -12.99
N ASP A 706 -10.79 -3.22 -12.33
CA ASP A 706 -11.23 -4.60 -12.57
C ASP A 706 -12.64 -4.69 -13.18
N CYS A 707 -13.32 -3.54 -13.39
CA CYS A 707 -14.63 -3.44 -14.01
C CYS A 707 -14.54 -2.98 -15.47
N ALA A 708 -15.16 -3.71 -16.39
CA ALA A 708 -15.30 -3.37 -17.80
C ALA A 708 -16.77 -3.20 -18.19
N VAL A 709 -17.07 -2.17 -18.99
CA VAL A 709 -18.43 -1.83 -19.45
C VAL A 709 -18.56 -2.10 -20.94
N PHE A 710 -19.68 -2.70 -21.34
CA PHE A 710 -20.00 -3.12 -22.70
C PHE A 710 -21.38 -2.61 -23.11
N ALA A 711 -21.60 -2.31 -24.38
CA ALA A 711 -22.93 -2.07 -24.92
C ALA A 711 -23.67 -3.40 -25.12
N ALA A 712 -24.95 -3.48 -24.74
CA ALA A 712 -25.69 -4.73 -24.63
C ALA A 712 -27.15 -4.62 -25.12
N PRO A 713 -27.72 -5.70 -25.69
CA PRO A 713 -29.13 -5.75 -26.11
C PRO A 713 -30.12 -5.81 -24.94
N GLY A 714 -29.65 -6.19 -23.76
CA GLY A 714 -30.42 -6.25 -22.51
C GLY A 714 -29.56 -5.79 -21.31
N PRO A 715 -30.16 -5.66 -20.11
CA PRO A 715 -29.49 -5.09 -18.94
C PRO A 715 -28.67 -6.11 -18.13
N SER A 716 -28.57 -7.38 -18.55
CA SER A 716 -27.97 -8.46 -17.75
C SER A 716 -26.54 -8.84 -18.18
N ALA A 717 -25.78 -9.51 -17.29
CA ALA A 717 -24.48 -10.06 -17.66
C ALA A 717 -24.54 -11.09 -18.82
N PRO A 718 -25.54 -12.00 -18.89
CA PRO A 718 -25.78 -12.83 -20.06
C PRO A 718 -25.90 -12.06 -21.38
N ASP A 719 -26.47 -10.86 -21.41
CA ASP A 719 -26.62 -10.07 -22.64
C ASP A 719 -25.28 -9.61 -23.26
N VAL A 720 -24.22 -9.56 -22.46
CA VAL A 720 -22.83 -9.32 -22.91
C VAL A 720 -22.13 -10.63 -23.29
N LEU A 721 -22.42 -11.72 -22.57
CA LEU A 721 -21.64 -12.95 -22.60
C LEU A 721 -22.20 -14.03 -23.55
N ARG A 722 -23.46 -13.94 -23.99
CA ARG A 722 -24.13 -15.01 -24.74
C ARG A 722 -23.59 -15.14 -26.17
N ARG A 723 -23.19 -16.38 -26.53
CA ARG A 723 -22.80 -16.78 -27.89
C ARG A 723 -24.03 -17.01 -28.79
N PRO A 724 -23.85 -17.05 -30.12
CA PRO A 724 -24.91 -17.43 -31.06
C PRO A 724 -25.51 -18.83 -30.84
N ASP A 725 -24.80 -19.75 -30.16
CA ASP A 725 -25.30 -21.08 -29.78
C ASP A 725 -26.13 -21.08 -28.47
N GLY A 726 -26.33 -19.91 -27.86
CA GLY A 726 -27.06 -19.74 -26.60
C GLY A 726 -26.21 -19.91 -25.33
N SER A 727 -25.00 -20.48 -25.42
CA SER A 727 -24.07 -20.67 -24.30
C SER A 727 -23.42 -19.35 -23.86
N LEU A 728 -22.82 -19.31 -22.66
CA LEU A 728 -22.08 -18.15 -22.17
C LEU A 728 -20.58 -18.23 -22.49
N SER A 729 -19.99 -17.07 -22.79
CA SER A 729 -18.56 -16.96 -23.08
C SER A 729 -17.71 -17.32 -21.85
N THR A 730 -16.62 -18.05 -22.10
CA THR A 730 -15.63 -18.41 -21.08
C THR A 730 -14.44 -17.45 -21.07
N ALA A 731 -14.45 -16.38 -21.88
CA ALA A 731 -13.45 -15.31 -21.84
C ALA A 731 -13.60 -14.47 -20.55
N LEU A 732 -14.82 -13.99 -20.27
CA LEU A 732 -15.23 -13.44 -18.98
C LEU A 732 -16.21 -14.41 -18.30
N ARG A 733 -15.70 -15.55 -17.82
CA ARG A 733 -16.52 -16.56 -17.12
C ARG A 733 -17.19 -15.96 -15.88
N LEU A 734 -18.51 -16.12 -15.78
CA LEU A 734 -19.34 -15.68 -14.67
C LEU A 734 -19.07 -16.51 -13.38
N GLY A 735 -19.35 -15.95 -12.19
CA GLY A 735 -19.34 -16.67 -10.92
C GLY A 735 -18.46 -16.04 -9.83
N VAL A 736 -18.56 -16.55 -8.59
CA VAL A 736 -17.89 -15.95 -7.41
C VAL A 736 -16.36 -16.08 -7.44
N SER A 737 -15.82 -17.14 -8.05
CA SER A 737 -14.39 -17.49 -7.92
C SER A 737 -13.46 -16.31 -8.24
N PRO A 738 -12.42 -16.01 -7.43
CA PRO A 738 -11.46 -14.97 -7.77
C PRO A 738 -10.90 -15.13 -9.18
N GLY A 739 -11.02 -14.08 -10.00
CA GLY A 739 -10.69 -14.08 -11.43
C GLY A 739 -11.85 -14.35 -12.40
N HIS A 740 -13.01 -14.84 -11.94
CA HIS A 740 -14.28 -14.80 -12.68
C HIS A 740 -14.90 -13.39 -12.59
N VAL A 741 -15.94 -13.11 -13.38
CA VAL A 741 -16.72 -11.87 -13.29
C VAL A 741 -18.03 -12.05 -12.51
N LYS A 742 -18.49 -10.94 -11.93
CA LYS A 742 -19.89 -10.72 -11.51
C LYS A 742 -20.50 -9.57 -12.32
N PHE A 743 -21.82 -9.55 -12.39
CA PHE A 743 -22.58 -8.36 -12.74
C PHE A 743 -22.31 -7.27 -11.69
N GLU A 744 -21.97 -6.06 -12.13
CA GLU A 744 -21.72 -4.91 -11.23
C GLU A 744 -22.82 -3.84 -11.32
N GLY A 745 -23.52 -3.78 -12.46
CA GLY A 745 -24.67 -2.91 -12.71
C GLY A 745 -24.94 -2.74 -14.20
N SER A 746 -25.99 -1.98 -14.53
CA SER A 746 -26.41 -1.66 -15.90
C SER A 746 -27.12 -0.31 -15.95
N ARG A 747 -26.99 0.41 -17.07
CA ARG A 747 -27.74 1.66 -17.34
C ARG A 747 -28.29 1.68 -18.77
N PRO A 748 -29.33 2.46 -19.07
CA PRO A 748 -29.67 2.85 -20.43
C PRO A 748 -28.46 3.48 -21.15
N LEU A 749 -28.25 3.16 -22.43
CA LEU A 749 -27.10 3.68 -23.17
C LEU A 749 -27.16 5.22 -23.36
N ALA A 750 -28.35 5.82 -23.26
CA ALA A 750 -28.51 7.27 -23.31
C ALA A 750 -27.69 7.99 -22.23
N GLU A 751 -27.79 7.56 -20.97
CA GLU A 751 -27.01 8.10 -19.83
C GLU A 751 -25.50 7.91 -20.04
N ILE A 752 -25.10 6.79 -20.65
CA ILE A 752 -23.69 6.51 -20.94
C ILE A 752 -23.14 7.47 -22.01
N ARG A 753 -23.96 7.92 -22.95
CA ARG A 753 -23.57 8.93 -23.93
C ARG A 753 -23.40 10.31 -23.30
N GLU A 754 -24.17 10.63 -22.27
CA GLU A 754 -24.02 11.88 -21.51
C GLU A 754 -22.74 11.85 -20.68
N LEU A 755 -22.49 10.77 -19.92
CA LEU A 755 -21.22 10.57 -19.19
C LEU A 755 -19.99 10.64 -20.10
N LEU A 756 -20.05 10.02 -21.29
CA LEU A 756 -18.96 10.09 -22.28
C LEU A 756 -18.78 11.48 -22.89
N ALA A 757 -19.84 12.29 -23.02
CA ALA A 757 -19.76 13.67 -23.49
C ALA A 757 -19.14 14.61 -22.44
N ASP A 758 -19.42 14.38 -21.16
CA ASP A 758 -18.81 15.07 -20.03
C ASP A 758 -17.37 14.60 -19.71
N GLY A 759 -16.84 13.61 -20.45
CA GLY A 759 -15.51 13.04 -20.22
C GLY A 759 -15.40 12.19 -18.95
N ALA A 760 -16.53 11.72 -18.41
CA ALA A 760 -16.59 10.86 -17.23
C ALA A 760 -16.57 9.37 -17.63
N ASN A 761 -15.61 8.61 -17.09
CA ASN A 761 -15.53 7.16 -17.32
C ASN A 761 -16.83 6.44 -16.84
N PRO A 762 -17.62 5.83 -17.75
CA PRO A 762 -18.88 5.14 -17.41
C PRO A 762 -18.77 4.08 -16.32
N ALA A 763 -17.64 3.39 -16.21
CA ALA A 763 -17.43 2.34 -15.21
C ALA A 763 -17.43 2.87 -13.76
N ARG A 764 -17.21 4.18 -13.55
CA ARG A 764 -17.37 4.83 -12.24
C ARG A 764 -18.83 4.90 -11.77
N HIS A 765 -19.78 4.88 -12.71
CA HIS A 765 -21.21 5.16 -12.45
C HIS A 765 -22.14 3.97 -12.74
N ILE A 766 -21.63 2.88 -13.35
CA ILE A 766 -22.44 1.75 -13.83
C ILE A 766 -23.25 1.03 -12.73
N LYS A 767 -22.77 1.10 -11.47
CA LYS A 767 -23.44 0.52 -10.29
C LYS A 767 -24.66 1.31 -9.82
N THR A 768 -24.57 2.64 -9.84
CA THR A 768 -25.49 3.56 -9.13
C THR A 768 -26.68 4.01 -9.98
N GLY A 769 -27.23 3.13 -10.81
CA GLY A 769 -28.30 3.46 -11.76
C GLY A 769 -29.02 2.27 -12.38
N GLY A 770 -29.02 1.12 -11.70
CA GLY A 770 -29.80 -0.02 -12.14
C GLY A 770 -31.31 0.24 -11.95
N LEU A 771 -32.13 -0.23 -12.89
CA LEU A 771 -33.60 -0.27 -12.84
C LEU A 771 -34.18 -1.16 -11.70
N VAL A 772 -33.34 -1.53 -10.72
CA VAL A 772 -33.63 -2.42 -9.59
C VAL A 772 -33.14 -1.79 -8.26
N SER A 773 -32.70 -0.52 -8.27
CA SER A 773 -32.31 0.24 -7.07
C SER A 773 -33.32 1.35 -6.76
N ALA A 774 -34.60 0.97 -6.67
CA ALA A 774 -35.66 1.85 -6.19
C ALA A 774 -35.69 1.86 -4.66
N ASP A 775 -34.64 2.43 -4.04
CA ASP A 775 -34.57 2.88 -2.63
C ASP A 775 -33.28 3.72 -2.44
N GLU A 776 -33.42 5.05 -2.53
CA GLU A 776 -32.53 6.08 -1.93
C GLU A 776 -33.41 7.07 -1.14
#